data_AF-A0A518UBH4-F1
#
_entry.id   AF-A0A518UBH4-F1
#
_cell.length_a   1.000
_cell.length_b   1.000
_cell.length_c   1.000
_cell.angle_alpha   90.00
_cell.angle_beta   90.00
_cell.angle_gamma   90.00
#
_symmetry.space_group_name_H-M   'P 1'
#
loop_
_entity.id
_entity.type
_entity.pdbx_description
1 polymer ?
#
loop_
_entity_poly.entity_id
_entity_poly.type
_entity_poly.pdbx_seq_one_letter_code
_entity_poly.pdbx_strand_id
1 'polypeptide(L)'
;MAYVAADYHAKVQAYFVTTLGRPATAPELAQFSQGLVDNAGSVWTSGLANYLTTQTGFPAGTNYGQIVTDMYTNLTGAAPNMAAYNFYVGQLLTGSIKLKGLANAIINDSGYMPKADGTYGAPAGWVTTPATVGATDAALDVFKLKIGAAGTFTDALDTPAENTDIASASGYNAAKTWLAAVINQASAEAATTASADAAIATVSGAGSVGETFMLTAGIDNKTGGAGSDHFIADNTINTQLNAGDQLDGGAGADTLTLYTGNLAAPGTATLPTGMKNIETLEVVHDDSDDLTVNAGNAVGLETIKLTSTATSNDITINTKGNATSVTVTGGDNVTILDTAATDTLASVTIDGSKLTAAAITSDALTSLTIKDAAANATVTAAAGARTLNLTLNSASTGTITDAQATTLNVATTGKASTGVTLTAASATSLTINADEALTVADVNIAAAKTIAVKGDSAVTISATTVTALESVSSVDSTGGVTITPTLAAGVTFTGGSGADAIGLGASTTTNTLGDGADTLTLTGSALGTKGSVSGGTGRDTLKMTGTNAATATASDAVTDFSGKVIDFEILSLSTVTNNTIDVGNLNKNNWNAIDTVVLDDASAAVVQGLVNSSTVQVTKTGQTTGALTSNLATGATTLNLKLGAGTTTSAAAGIKTGLTTNATTLNIQTNAGPTATAGANRTSVIDAFTATNLTNINLTGTAVELTNAATTKAVTIDGSQLTGDGGTGSPAVIKGLTVGGNLVAGSTVTGSDYVDTFNLGTVGSSYNGGKGDDVFVAANLAQLRSGATYNKIDGGAGDNSLIVTVGGGIAMVDDDFKELKNIKTIGLNSTANTIDVTTGGWYDASFKSAGVNVEIAATTGAVTFTGGTFSGDQGLKVTSSSTTNAIDLLTGSGNDTIAVTNSAAMTAGNITVDAGEGNNSVTVTADALTTADISLVTGTGTDTVTVSAKGLTSGDLDISTGAGNDTISITVANTITTGTLTVNAGAGTDSITFTGVDAADRDNVSITISAGESTLTGYDIITGYGVTNTGTNIGMTLDFDGSADKAADVLAGAVAGYNSAELTYTIASGLLTFTGTSASGLTAAQKADIAQLVVTAANATVVFTAGSDSWVFHNDAAGDSLVKLVGVAAAGLDASATTANFVTVG
;
A
#
# COMPACT_ATOMS: atom_id res chain seq x y z
N MET A 1 -14.68 -0.61 -45.58
CA MET A 1 -14.83 0.55 -44.67
C MET A 1 -16.30 0.60 -44.26
N ALA A 2 -16.60 0.74 -42.97
CA ALA A 2 -17.97 0.93 -42.53
C ALA A 2 -18.39 2.37 -42.84
N TYR A 3 -19.53 2.54 -43.51
CA TYR A 3 -20.09 3.85 -43.83
C TYR A 3 -20.65 4.51 -42.56
N VAL A 4 -20.53 5.83 -42.45
CA VAL A 4 -21.04 6.63 -41.33
C VAL A 4 -22.35 7.32 -41.70
N ALA A 5 -23.04 7.94 -40.74
CA ALA A 5 -24.34 8.58 -40.97
C ALA A 5 -24.29 9.64 -42.09
N ALA A 6 -23.23 10.44 -42.13
CA ALA A 6 -23.01 11.46 -43.16
C ALA A 6 -23.02 10.90 -44.60
N ASP A 7 -22.51 9.67 -44.79
CA ASP A 7 -22.48 8.99 -46.10
C ASP A 7 -23.90 8.69 -46.63
N TYR A 8 -24.89 8.61 -45.74
CA TYR A 8 -26.29 8.34 -46.08
C TYR A 8 -27.17 9.60 -46.19
N HIS A 9 -26.66 10.80 -45.92
CA HIS A 9 -27.48 12.03 -45.94
C HIS A 9 -28.17 12.24 -47.31
N ALA A 10 -27.43 12.11 -48.41
CA ALA A 10 -27.99 12.25 -49.75
C ALA A 10 -29.08 11.20 -50.03
N LYS A 11 -28.92 9.98 -49.51
CA LYS A 11 -29.90 8.92 -49.64
C LYS A 11 -31.17 9.24 -48.85
N VAL A 12 -31.07 9.72 -47.62
CA VAL A 12 -32.24 10.14 -46.83
C VAL A 12 -32.97 11.28 -47.54
N GLN A 13 -32.24 12.32 -47.95
CA GLN A 13 -32.82 13.46 -48.67
C GLN A 13 -33.53 13.02 -49.96
N ALA A 14 -32.97 12.08 -50.72
CA ALA A 14 -33.62 11.56 -51.92
C ALA A 14 -35.02 10.98 -51.64
N TYR A 15 -35.20 10.27 -50.52
CA TYR A 15 -36.49 9.72 -50.14
C TYR A 15 -37.49 10.78 -49.69
N PHE A 16 -37.04 11.76 -48.88
CA PHE A 16 -37.85 12.89 -48.45
C PHE A 16 -38.30 13.74 -49.64
N VAL A 17 -37.38 14.12 -50.52
CA VAL A 17 -37.67 14.92 -51.70
C VAL A 17 -38.62 14.17 -52.64
N THR A 18 -38.41 12.89 -52.92
CA THR A 18 -39.29 12.13 -53.82
C THR A 18 -40.70 11.98 -53.24
N THR A 19 -40.79 11.63 -51.97
CA THR A 19 -42.06 11.23 -51.34
C THR A 19 -42.89 12.43 -50.92
N LEU A 20 -42.25 13.47 -50.38
CA LEU A 20 -42.91 14.63 -49.79
C LEU A 20 -42.72 15.91 -50.65
N GLY A 21 -41.60 16.01 -51.37
CA GLY A 21 -41.24 17.21 -52.12
C GLY A 21 -40.55 18.28 -51.28
N ARG A 22 -40.21 17.98 -50.01
CA ARG A 22 -39.46 18.84 -49.10
C ARG A 22 -38.15 18.16 -48.65
N PRO A 23 -37.16 18.94 -48.17
CA PRO A 23 -36.00 18.42 -47.43
C PRO A 23 -36.41 17.75 -46.11
N ALA A 24 -35.56 16.85 -45.60
CA ALA A 24 -35.65 16.34 -44.22
C ALA A 24 -35.29 17.44 -43.20
N THR A 25 -35.89 17.45 -42.01
CA THR A 25 -35.41 18.29 -40.90
C THR A 25 -34.09 17.76 -40.34
N ALA A 26 -33.35 18.53 -39.56
CA ALA A 26 -32.09 18.07 -38.98
C ALA A 26 -32.27 16.81 -38.08
N PRO A 27 -33.30 16.72 -37.21
CA PRO A 27 -33.60 15.50 -36.46
C PRO A 27 -33.98 14.31 -37.36
N GLU A 28 -34.81 14.52 -38.39
CA GLU A 28 -35.18 13.46 -39.34
C GLU A 28 -33.95 12.95 -40.11
N LEU A 29 -33.08 13.85 -40.55
CA LEU A 29 -31.85 13.53 -41.27
C LEU A 29 -30.91 12.71 -40.37
N ALA A 30 -30.71 13.13 -39.12
CA ALA A 30 -29.87 12.42 -38.15
C ALA A 30 -30.42 11.04 -37.80
N GLN A 31 -31.72 10.95 -37.46
CA GLN A 31 -32.37 9.69 -37.11
C GLN A 31 -32.29 8.67 -38.24
N PHE A 32 -32.68 9.05 -39.45
CA PHE A 32 -32.77 8.08 -40.55
C PHE A 32 -31.42 7.78 -41.20
N SER A 33 -30.45 8.67 -41.13
CA SER A 33 -29.08 8.36 -41.56
C SER A 33 -28.41 7.37 -40.61
N GLN A 34 -28.53 7.57 -39.29
CA GLN A 34 -28.04 6.62 -38.30
C GLN A 34 -28.79 5.28 -38.41
N GLY A 35 -30.12 5.31 -38.55
CA GLY A 35 -30.90 4.10 -38.77
C GLY A 35 -30.50 3.33 -40.04
N LEU A 36 -30.02 4.02 -41.09
CA LEU A 36 -29.46 3.36 -42.28
C LEU A 36 -28.08 2.75 -42.02
N VAL A 37 -27.22 3.37 -41.20
CA VAL A 37 -25.96 2.76 -40.75
C VAL A 37 -26.24 1.46 -40.00
N ASP A 38 -27.13 1.51 -39.02
CA ASP A 38 -27.48 0.36 -38.15
C ASP A 38 -28.13 -0.79 -38.93
N ASN A 39 -28.68 -0.50 -40.11
CA ASN A 39 -29.44 -1.44 -40.94
C ASN A 39 -28.82 -1.69 -42.33
N ALA A 40 -27.51 -1.53 -42.48
CA ALA A 40 -26.77 -1.80 -43.72
C ALA A 40 -27.36 -1.10 -44.98
N GLY A 41 -27.86 0.12 -44.80
CA GLY A 41 -28.44 0.96 -45.85
C GLY A 41 -29.87 0.58 -46.26
N SER A 42 -30.55 -0.31 -45.53
CA SER A 42 -31.93 -0.73 -45.79
C SER A 42 -32.94 0.29 -45.28
N VAL A 43 -33.68 0.92 -46.20
CA VAL A 43 -34.75 1.89 -45.89
C VAL A 43 -36.01 1.27 -45.27
N TRP A 44 -36.10 -0.06 -45.31
CA TRP A 44 -37.24 -0.81 -44.81
C TRP A 44 -37.10 -1.10 -43.32
N THR A 45 -35.95 -1.61 -42.93
CA THR A 45 -35.63 -1.98 -41.55
C THR A 45 -35.20 -0.78 -40.72
N SER A 46 -34.68 0.29 -41.35
CA SER A 46 -34.48 1.58 -40.68
C SER A 46 -35.77 2.35 -40.35
N GLY A 47 -36.93 1.86 -40.82
CA GLY A 47 -38.22 2.53 -40.63
C GLY A 47 -38.49 3.73 -41.55
N LEU A 48 -37.50 4.23 -42.32
CA LEU A 48 -37.62 5.42 -43.18
C LEU A 48 -38.78 5.32 -44.20
N ALA A 49 -38.88 4.20 -44.93
CA ALA A 49 -39.95 4.00 -45.91
C ALA A 49 -41.34 3.97 -45.25
N ASN A 50 -41.44 3.44 -44.04
CA ASN A 50 -42.69 3.39 -43.28
C ASN A 50 -43.08 4.78 -42.79
N TYR A 51 -42.14 5.52 -42.20
CA TYR A 51 -42.32 6.89 -41.73
C TYR A 51 -42.85 7.79 -42.86
N LEU A 52 -42.16 7.86 -43.99
CA LEU A 52 -42.56 8.74 -45.09
C LEU A 52 -43.95 8.41 -45.65
N THR A 53 -44.34 7.13 -45.67
CA THR A 53 -45.68 6.73 -46.12
C THR A 53 -46.78 7.23 -45.20
N THR A 54 -46.50 7.37 -43.90
CA THR A 54 -47.45 7.95 -42.95
C THR A 54 -47.53 9.48 -43.03
N GLN A 55 -46.48 10.13 -43.53
CA GLN A 55 -46.38 11.60 -43.61
C GLN A 55 -46.97 12.21 -44.90
N THR A 56 -47.14 11.43 -45.98
CA THR A 56 -47.63 11.99 -47.27
C THR A 56 -49.03 12.57 -47.22
N GLY A 57 -49.87 12.13 -46.27
CA GLY A 57 -51.21 12.67 -46.07
C GLY A 57 -52.04 12.82 -47.35
N PHE A 58 -51.87 11.92 -48.35
CA PHE A 58 -52.57 12.03 -49.63
C PHE A 58 -54.08 12.18 -49.36
N PRO A 59 -54.73 13.26 -49.84
CA PRO A 59 -56.14 13.49 -49.57
C PRO A 59 -57.00 12.28 -49.95
N ALA A 60 -58.05 12.00 -49.17
CA ALA A 60 -58.96 10.89 -49.47
C ALA A 60 -59.51 11.04 -50.91
N GLY A 61 -59.20 10.07 -51.78
CA GLY A 61 -59.61 10.08 -53.19
C GLY A 61 -58.48 10.37 -54.20
N THR A 62 -57.25 10.65 -53.77
CA THR A 62 -56.10 10.76 -54.70
C THR A 62 -55.84 9.42 -55.39
N ASN A 63 -55.89 9.40 -56.72
CA ASN A 63 -55.66 8.17 -57.49
C ASN A 63 -54.16 7.90 -57.70
N TYR A 64 -53.78 6.65 -57.99
CA TYR A 64 -52.38 6.26 -58.20
C TYR A 64 -51.68 7.06 -59.30
N GLY A 65 -52.41 7.55 -60.31
CA GLY A 65 -51.86 8.40 -61.37
C GLY A 65 -51.39 9.76 -60.87
N GLN A 66 -52.16 10.38 -59.96
CA GLN A 66 -51.79 11.64 -59.31
C GLN A 66 -50.55 11.43 -58.43
N ILE A 67 -50.53 10.37 -57.62
CA ILE A 67 -49.39 10.03 -56.74
C ILE A 67 -48.10 9.83 -57.55
N VAL A 68 -48.15 9.06 -58.64
CA VAL A 68 -46.98 8.81 -59.50
C VAL A 68 -46.51 10.11 -60.15
N THR A 69 -47.44 10.94 -60.62
CA THR A 69 -47.10 12.25 -61.21
C THR A 69 -46.43 13.17 -60.20
N ASP A 70 -46.95 13.24 -58.98
CA ASP A 70 -46.44 14.12 -57.93
C ASP A 70 -45.04 13.69 -57.48
N MET A 71 -44.82 12.41 -57.20
CA MET A 71 -43.49 11.91 -56.80
C MET A 71 -42.45 12.11 -57.90
N TYR A 72 -42.82 11.89 -59.16
CA TYR A 72 -41.91 12.07 -60.29
C TYR A 72 -41.60 13.57 -60.53
N THR A 73 -42.58 14.44 -60.34
CA THR A 73 -42.41 15.91 -60.44
C THR A 73 -41.57 16.46 -59.30
N ASN A 74 -41.77 15.97 -58.07
CA ASN A 74 -40.92 16.33 -56.94
C ASN A 74 -39.45 15.97 -57.22
N LEU A 75 -39.23 14.75 -57.73
CA LEU A 75 -37.92 14.19 -58.02
C LEU A 75 -37.19 14.90 -59.18
N THR A 76 -37.88 15.16 -60.29
CA THR A 76 -37.25 15.58 -61.56
C THR A 76 -37.60 16.99 -62.02
N GLY A 77 -38.58 17.64 -61.38
CA GLY A 77 -39.14 18.92 -61.82
C GLY A 77 -40.08 18.81 -63.02
N ALA A 78 -40.30 17.62 -63.58
CA ALA A 78 -41.17 17.37 -64.73
C ALA A 78 -42.13 16.20 -64.46
N ALA A 79 -43.27 16.20 -65.17
CA ALA A 79 -44.20 15.08 -65.12
C ALA A 79 -43.59 13.80 -65.75
N PRO A 80 -43.99 12.60 -65.31
CA PRO A 80 -43.52 11.36 -65.90
C PRO A 80 -43.99 11.27 -67.35
N ASN A 81 -43.17 10.69 -68.23
CA ASN A 81 -43.65 10.33 -69.55
C ASN A 81 -44.75 9.24 -69.44
N MET A 82 -45.56 9.09 -70.49
CA MET A 82 -46.72 8.20 -70.45
C MET A 82 -46.38 6.74 -70.13
N ALA A 83 -45.16 6.30 -70.47
CA ALA A 83 -44.72 4.93 -70.20
C ALA A 83 -44.33 4.71 -68.73
N ALA A 84 -43.57 5.63 -68.13
CA ALA A 84 -43.29 5.66 -66.70
C ALA A 84 -44.58 5.73 -65.88
N TYR A 85 -45.49 6.60 -66.30
CA TYR A 85 -46.81 6.75 -65.72
C TYR A 85 -47.57 5.43 -65.73
N ASN A 86 -47.75 4.81 -66.90
CA ASN A 86 -48.49 3.54 -67.04
C ASN A 86 -47.82 2.39 -66.27
N PHE A 87 -46.49 2.34 -66.25
CA PHE A 87 -45.75 1.30 -65.52
C PHE A 87 -46.01 1.39 -64.02
N TYR A 88 -45.68 2.52 -63.38
CA TYR A 88 -45.84 2.64 -61.92
C TYR A 88 -47.31 2.58 -61.49
N VAL A 89 -48.23 3.18 -62.25
CA VAL A 89 -49.67 3.06 -61.98
C VAL A 89 -50.14 1.60 -62.08
N GLY A 90 -49.69 0.87 -63.10
CA GLY A 90 -50.00 -0.56 -63.26
C GLY A 90 -49.41 -1.44 -62.14
N GLN A 91 -48.17 -1.17 -61.71
CA GLN A 91 -47.54 -1.90 -60.61
C GLN A 91 -48.23 -1.64 -59.26
N LEU A 92 -48.78 -0.44 -59.04
CA LEU A 92 -49.59 -0.12 -57.86
C LEU A 92 -50.96 -0.80 -57.91
N LEU A 93 -51.64 -0.80 -59.07
CA LEU A 93 -52.95 -1.45 -59.26
C LEU A 93 -52.89 -2.98 -59.07
N THR A 94 -51.80 -3.61 -59.50
CA THR A 94 -51.58 -5.05 -59.32
C THR A 94 -51.08 -5.42 -57.92
N GLY A 95 -50.72 -4.43 -57.08
CA GLY A 95 -50.11 -4.65 -55.77
C GLY A 95 -48.65 -5.14 -55.81
N SER A 96 -48.05 -5.23 -57.00
CA SER A 96 -46.66 -5.63 -57.20
C SER A 96 -45.68 -4.65 -56.56
N ILE A 97 -46.03 -3.37 -56.55
CA ILE A 97 -45.38 -2.33 -55.75
C ILE A 97 -46.41 -1.81 -54.76
N LYS A 98 -46.06 -1.77 -53.47
CA LYS A 98 -46.86 -1.07 -52.45
C LYS A 98 -46.52 0.42 -52.49
N LEU A 99 -47.44 1.29 -52.10
CA LEU A 99 -47.22 2.74 -52.04
C LEU A 99 -45.92 3.10 -51.28
N LYS A 100 -45.66 2.44 -50.15
CA LYS A 100 -44.41 2.59 -49.37
C LYS A 100 -43.11 2.23 -50.10
N GLY A 101 -43.20 1.49 -51.20
CA GLY A 101 -42.07 1.11 -52.04
C GLY A 101 -41.97 1.89 -53.34
N LEU A 102 -42.90 2.80 -53.61
CA LEU A 102 -42.97 3.52 -54.88
C LEU A 102 -41.75 4.44 -55.07
N ALA A 103 -41.39 5.25 -54.05
CA ALA A 103 -40.21 6.10 -54.11
C ALA A 103 -38.92 5.28 -54.32
N ASN A 104 -38.76 4.16 -53.60
CA ASN A 104 -37.62 3.25 -53.79
C ASN A 104 -37.59 2.69 -55.22
N ALA A 105 -38.73 2.29 -55.79
CA ALA A 105 -38.79 1.80 -57.16
C ALA A 105 -38.42 2.90 -58.17
N ILE A 106 -39.04 4.08 -58.07
CA ILE A 106 -38.78 5.21 -58.98
C ILE A 106 -37.30 5.59 -58.96
N ILE A 107 -36.71 5.79 -57.78
CA ILE A 107 -35.32 6.24 -57.66
C ILE A 107 -34.33 5.17 -58.18
N ASN A 108 -34.57 3.88 -57.90
CA ASN A 108 -33.70 2.79 -58.35
C ASN A 108 -33.83 2.51 -59.85
N ASP A 109 -35.06 2.45 -60.38
CA ASP A 109 -35.34 2.18 -61.79
C ASP A 109 -34.85 3.32 -62.69
N SER A 110 -34.85 4.56 -62.18
CA SER A 110 -34.24 5.72 -62.85
C SER A 110 -32.71 5.78 -62.72
N GLY A 111 -32.08 4.91 -61.93
CA GLY A 111 -30.62 4.95 -61.69
C GLY A 111 -30.17 6.14 -60.84
N TYR A 112 -31.09 6.77 -60.11
CA TYR A 112 -30.86 8.00 -59.35
C TYR A 112 -30.57 7.73 -57.87
N MET A 113 -30.48 6.48 -57.44
CA MET A 113 -30.28 6.18 -56.02
C MET A 113 -28.90 6.63 -55.55
N PRO A 114 -28.81 7.57 -54.59
CA PRO A 114 -27.54 7.91 -53.97
C PRO A 114 -27.04 6.72 -53.16
N LYS A 115 -25.78 6.37 -53.35
CA LYS A 115 -25.07 5.34 -52.61
C LYS A 115 -24.17 5.99 -51.56
N ALA A 116 -23.84 5.22 -50.53
CA ALA A 116 -22.97 5.67 -49.45
C ALA A 116 -21.53 5.98 -49.91
N ASP A 117 -21.11 5.51 -51.08
CA ASP A 117 -19.82 5.85 -51.69
C ASP A 117 -19.85 7.18 -52.49
N GLY A 118 -20.95 7.93 -52.42
CA GLY A 118 -21.15 9.18 -53.15
C GLY A 118 -21.52 9.01 -54.62
N THR A 119 -21.58 7.78 -55.14
CA THR A 119 -22.03 7.50 -56.51
C THR A 119 -23.56 7.38 -56.61
N TYR A 120 -24.09 7.48 -57.83
CA TYR A 120 -25.52 7.33 -58.11
C TYR A 120 -25.72 6.10 -58.99
N GLY A 121 -26.72 5.27 -58.65
CA GLY A 121 -27.09 4.12 -59.46
C GLY A 121 -27.89 3.08 -58.71
N ALA A 122 -28.52 2.16 -59.43
CA ALA A 122 -29.28 1.08 -58.82
C ALA A 122 -28.39 0.18 -57.93
N PRO A 123 -28.94 -0.42 -56.86
CA PRO A 123 -28.28 -1.43 -56.05
C PRO A 123 -27.86 -2.66 -56.87
N ALA A 124 -26.80 -3.35 -56.44
CA ALA A 124 -26.34 -4.57 -57.10
C ALA A 124 -27.45 -5.64 -57.09
N GLY A 125 -27.76 -6.21 -58.27
CA GLY A 125 -28.84 -7.19 -58.42
C GLY A 125 -30.22 -6.61 -58.69
N TRP A 126 -30.38 -5.28 -58.69
CA TRP A 126 -31.63 -4.63 -59.11
C TRP A 126 -31.72 -4.62 -60.64
N VAL A 127 -32.77 -5.24 -61.18
CA VAL A 127 -33.00 -5.26 -62.64
C VAL A 127 -33.64 -3.93 -63.03
N THR A 128 -32.84 -2.98 -63.50
CA THR A 128 -33.36 -1.75 -64.11
C THR A 128 -34.10 -2.12 -65.39
N THR A 129 -35.41 -1.88 -65.48
CA THR A 129 -36.16 -2.11 -66.73
C THR A 129 -35.67 -1.15 -67.82
N PRO A 130 -35.00 -1.65 -68.88
CA PRO A 130 -34.39 -0.79 -69.87
C PRO A 130 -35.47 -0.25 -70.82
N ALA A 131 -35.47 1.08 -71.02
CA ALA A 131 -36.07 1.80 -72.16
C ALA A 131 -37.53 2.29 -72.10
N THR A 132 -38.16 2.57 -70.95
CA THR A 132 -39.39 3.41 -70.97
C THR A 132 -39.70 4.19 -69.69
N VAL A 133 -38.66 4.75 -69.05
CA VAL A 133 -38.82 5.75 -67.98
C VAL A 133 -37.94 6.94 -68.35
N GLY A 134 -38.54 8.06 -68.72
CA GLY A 134 -37.90 9.18 -69.43
C GLY A 134 -36.96 10.02 -68.56
N ALA A 135 -35.79 9.48 -68.26
CA ALA A 135 -34.70 10.16 -67.59
C ALA A 135 -33.64 10.52 -68.63
N THR A 136 -33.56 11.78 -69.05
CA THR A 136 -32.37 12.31 -69.76
C THR A 136 -31.25 12.53 -68.74
N ASP A 137 -29.99 12.62 -69.17
CA ASP A 137 -28.88 13.05 -68.29
C ASP A 137 -29.22 14.38 -67.59
N ALA A 138 -29.95 15.26 -68.28
CA ALA A 138 -30.45 16.52 -67.72
C ALA A 138 -31.43 16.34 -66.53
N ALA A 139 -32.25 15.29 -66.51
CA ALA A 139 -33.15 15.01 -65.37
C ALA A 139 -32.39 14.47 -64.15
N LEU A 140 -31.28 13.74 -64.38
CA LEU A 140 -30.39 13.28 -63.31
C LEU A 140 -29.64 14.47 -62.68
N ASP A 141 -29.24 15.43 -63.50
CA ASP A 141 -28.56 16.63 -63.03
C ASP A 141 -29.49 17.48 -62.16
N VAL A 142 -30.75 17.69 -62.58
CA VAL A 142 -31.76 18.39 -61.75
C VAL A 142 -32.00 17.67 -60.43
N PHE A 143 -32.06 16.34 -60.43
CA PHE A 143 -32.20 15.57 -59.21
C PHE A 143 -31.03 15.79 -58.24
N LYS A 144 -29.77 15.69 -58.71
CA LYS A 144 -28.58 15.95 -57.87
C LYS A 144 -28.60 17.37 -57.29
N LEU A 145 -28.99 18.35 -58.10
CA LEU A 145 -29.10 19.74 -57.67
C LEU A 145 -30.17 19.93 -56.58
N LYS A 146 -31.31 19.25 -56.69
CA LYS A 146 -32.34 19.24 -55.65
C LYS A 146 -31.85 18.59 -54.36
N ILE A 147 -31.09 17.50 -54.43
CA ILE A 147 -30.54 16.86 -53.22
C ILE A 147 -29.50 17.77 -52.54
N GLY A 148 -28.65 18.45 -53.32
CA GLY A 148 -27.73 19.45 -52.81
C GLY A 148 -28.44 20.62 -52.14
N ALA A 149 -29.44 21.21 -52.80
CA ALA A 149 -30.24 22.29 -52.24
C ALA A 149 -31.03 21.86 -50.99
N ALA A 150 -31.53 20.62 -50.96
CA ALA A 150 -32.18 20.06 -49.78
C ALA A 150 -31.22 19.93 -48.58
N GLY A 151 -29.96 19.58 -48.83
CA GLY A 151 -28.88 19.67 -47.84
C GLY A 151 -28.72 21.09 -47.31
N THR A 152 -28.52 22.07 -48.19
CA THR A 152 -28.40 23.49 -47.82
C THR A 152 -29.58 24.00 -47.00
N PHE A 153 -30.81 23.59 -47.33
CA PHE A 153 -32.00 23.97 -46.57
C PHE A 153 -32.04 23.33 -45.19
N THR A 154 -31.58 22.08 -45.07
CA THR A 154 -31.53 21.37 -43.78
C THR A 154 -30.46 21.97 -42.87
N ASP A 155 -29.32 22.36 -43.45
CA ASP A 155 -28.23 23.03 -42.73
C ASP A 155 -28.64 24.43 -42.23
N ALA A 156 -29.60 25.07 -42.90
CA ALA A 156 -30.22 26.34 -42.49
C ALA A 156 -31.22 26.20 -41.32
N LEU A 157 -31.57 24.97 -40.91
CA LEU A 157 -32.43 24.71 -39.73
C LEU A 157 -31.57 24.59 -38.47
N ASP A 158 -30.98 25.71 -38.06
CA ASP A 158 -29.98 25.73 -36.99
C ASP A 158 -30.59 25.83 -35.58
N THR A 159 -31.90 26.07 -35.46
CA THR A 159 -32.63 26.04 -34.20
C THR A 159 -33.63 24.87 -34.08
N PRO A 160 -33.91 24.38 -32.85
CA PRO A 160 -34.98 23.41 -32.61
C PRO A 160 -36.38 23.91 -33.02
N ALA A 161 -36.61 25.23 -32.95
CA ALA A 161 -37.86 25.87 -33.34
C ALA A 161 -38.08 25.78 -34.86
N GLU A 162 -37.07 26.13 -35.68
CA GLU A 162 -37.15 26.01 -37.13
C GLU A 162 -37.38 24.56 -37.58
N ASN A 163 -36.73 23.60 -36.91
CA ASN A 163 -36.94 22.18 -37.17
C ASN A 163 -38.38 21.72 -36.86
N THR A 164 -39.02 22.30 -35.84
CA THR A 164 -40.41 22.03 -35.48
C THR A 164 -41.38 22.73 -36.44
N ASP A 165 -41.11 23.99 -36.80
CA ASP A 165 -41.94 24.81 -37.67
C ASP A 165 -41.97 24.28 -39.11
N ILE A 166 -40.83 23.83 -39.64
CA ILE A 166 -40.76 23.22 -40.98
C ILE A 166 -41.48 21.87 -41.04
N ALA A 167 -41.63 21.16 -39.92
CA ALA A 167 -42.41 19.93 -39.87
C ALA A 167 -43.94 20.16 -39.86
N SER A 168 -44.41 21.40 -39.69
CA SER A 168 -45.83 21.77 -39.75
C SER A 168 -46.41 21.76 -41.17
N ALA A 169 -47.74 21.80 -41.33
CA ALA A 169 -48.38 21.82 -42.66
C ALA A 169 -48.04 23.07 -43.50
N SER A 170 -47.85 24.23 -42.87
CA SER A 170 -47.39 25.46 -43.54
C SER A 170 -45.90 25.36 -43.85
N GLY A 171 -45.09 24.93 -42.88
CA GLY A 171 -43.64 24.69 -43.00
C GLY A 171 -43.29 23.77 -44.17
N TYR A 172 -44.04 22.67 -44.26
CA TYR A 172 -43.99 21.72 -45.34
C TYR A 172 -44.18 22.37 -46.71
N ASN A 173 -45.19 23.23 -46.86
CA ASN A 173 -45.50 23.88 -48.12
C ASN A 173 -44.43 24.91 -48.52
N ALA A 174 -43.87 25.64 -47.56
CA ALA A 174 -42.78 26.59 -47.82
C ALA A 174 -41.49 25.88 -48.25
N ALA A 175 -41.06 24.85 -47.52
CA ALA A 175 -39.90 24.03 -47.86
C ALA A 175 -40.08 23.33 -49.23
N LYS A 176 -41.31 22.84 -49.51
CA LYS A 176 -41.66 22.25 -50.80
C LYS A 176 -41.63 23.28 -51.94
N THR A 177 -42.14 24.48 -51.70
CA THR A 177 -42.17 25.57 -52.70
C THR A 177 -40.77 26.03 -53.04
N TRP A 178 -39.93 26.23 -52.02
CA TRP A 178 -38.53 26.60 -52.18
C TRP A 178 -37.77 25.54 -52.99
N LEU A 179 -37.89 24.27 -52.62
CA LEU A 179 -37.19 23.19 -53.31
C LEU A 179 -37.71 22.94 -54.74
N ALA A 180 -39.00 23.18 -54.99
CA ALA A 180 -39.59 23.06 -56.33
C ALA A 180 -39.03 24.07 -57.32
N ALA A 181 -38.49 25.21 -56.86
CA ALA A 181 -37.87 26.22 -57.72
C ALA A 181 -36.53 25.76 -58.33
N VAL A 182 -35.92 24.71 -57.80
CA VAL A 182 -34.65 24.14 -58.30
C VAL A 182 -34.92 23.21 -59.49
N ILE A 183 -34.75 23.72 -60.70
CA ILE A 183 -35.08 23.02 -61.97
C ILE A 183 -33.92 22.95 -62.96
N ASN A 184 -32.80 23.62 -62.67
CA ASN A 184 -31.55 23.61 -63.44
C ASN A 184 -30.39 24.16 -62.59
N GLN A 185 -29.17 24.13 -63.12
CA GLN A 185 -27.96 24.61 -62.46
C GLN A 185 -28.09 26.06 -61.93
N ALA A 186 -28.62 26.99 -62.73
CA ALA A 186 -28.74 28.39 -62.33
C ALA A 186 -29.72 28.60 -61.17
N SER A 187 -30.85 27.88 -61.15
CA SER A 187 -31.79 27.92 -60.01
C SER A 187 -31.23 27.25 -58.75
N ALA A 188 -30.32 26.29 -58.89
CA ALA A 188 -29.63 25.66 -57.77
C ALA A 188 -28.56 26.58 -57.15
N GLU A 189 -27.84 27.34 -57.99
CA GLU A 189 -26.90 28.37 -57.52
C GLU A 189 -27.62 29.52 -56.80
N ALA A 190 -28.88 29.79 -57.15
CA ALA A 190 -29.72 30.75 -56.43
C ALA A 190 -30.28 30.20 -55.11
N ALA A 191 -30.29 28.87 -54.91
CA ALA A 191 -30.76 28.20 -53.71
C ALA A 191 -29.69 28.19 -52.58
N THR A 192 -29.29 29.39 -52.16
CA THR A 192 -28.28 29.61 -51.10
C THR A 192 -28.89 29.49 -49.70
N THR A 193 -28.05 29.39 -48.67
CA THR A 193 -28.48 29.44 -47.25
C THR A 193 -29.36 30.65 -46.97
N ALA A 194 -28.99 31.85 -47.45
CA ALA A 194 -29.81 33.05 -47.26
C ALA A 194 -31.21 32.96 -47.92
N SER A 195 -31.34 32.25 -49.05
CA SER A 195 -32.65 32.01 -49.66
C SER A 195 -33.46 30.94 -48.92
N ALA A 196 -32.78 29.96 -48.30
CA ALA A 196 -33.38 28.97 -47.43
C ALA A 196 -33.87 29.63 -46.14
N ASP A 197 -33.04 30.44 -45.48
CA ASP A 197 -33.40 31.26 -44.32
C ASP A 197 -34.61 32.14 -44.62
N ALA A 198 -34.65 32.77 -45.81
CA ALA A 198 -35.80 33.56 -46.22
C ALA A 198 -37.09 32.74 -46.38
N ALA A 199 -36.99 31.50 -46.87
CA ALA A 199 -38.13 30.60 -46.96
C ALA A 199 -38.54 30.01 -45.60
N ILE A 200 -37.57 29.72 -44.73
CA ILE A 200 -37.78 29.32 -43.34
C ILE A 200 -38.49 30.45 -42.59
N ALA A 201 -38.06 31.70 -42.74
CA ALA A 201 -38.72 32.87 -42.15
C ALA A 201 -40.16 33.11 -42.63
N THR A 202 -40.61 32.50 -43.73
CA THR A 202 -42.04 32.57 -44.13
C THR A 202 -42.95 31.63 -43.33
N VAL A 203 -42.37 30.74 -42.53
CA VAL A 203 -43.07 29.68 -41.78
C VAL A 203 -42.61 29.53 -40.34
N SER A 204 -41.35 29.80 -40.05
CA SER A 204 -40.89 30.08 -38.71
C SER A 204 -41.37 31.47 -38.33
N GLY A 205 -41.95 31.60 -37.15
CA GLY A 205 -42.09 32.89 -36.48
C GLY A 205 -40.73 33.43 -36.02
N ALA A 206 -39.67 33.33 -36.82
CA ALA A 206 -38.36 33.89 -36.52
C ALA A 206 -38.33 35.36 -37.01
N GLY A 207 -38.44 36.39 -36.17
CA GLY A 207 -38.62 36.42 -34.72
C GLY A 207 -39.70 37.41 -34.34
N SER A 208 -40.70 36.96 -33.59
CA SER A 208 -41.19 37.84 -32.53
C SER A 208 -40.17 37.71 -31.41
N VAL A 209 -39.33 38.73 -31.23
CA VAL A 209 -38.50 38.82 -30.02
C VAL A 209 -39.47 38.73 -28.85
N GLY A 210 -39.29 37.74 -27.97
CA GLY A 210 -40.07 37.64 -26.74
C GLY A 210 -40.00 38.98 -26.00
N GLU A 211 -41.15 39.52 -25.64
CA GLU A 211 -41.27 40.78 -24.94
C GLU A 211 -40.99 40.55 -23.45
N THR A 212 -40.17 41.42 -22.86
CA THR A 212 -39.97 41.45 -21.40
C THR A 212 -40.81 42.54 -20.79
N PHE A 213 -41.73 42.18 -19.90
CA PHE A 213 -42.59 43.10 -19.17
C PHE A 213 -42.16 43.20 -17.70
N MET A 214 -41.68 44.37 -17.29
CA MET A 214 -41.57 44.67 -15.86
C MET A 214 -42.93 45.14 -15.34
N LEU A 215 -43.43 44.48 -14.30
CA LEU A 215 -44.67 44.88 -13.63
C LEU A 215 -44.44 46.09 -12.72
N THR A 216 -45.54 46.75 -12.35
CA THR A 216 -45.53 47.95 -11.52
C THR A 216 -46.33 47.70 -10.25
N ALA A 217 -46.23 48.58 -9.26
CA ALA A 217 -47.07 48.48 -8.06
C ALA A 217 -48.57 48.74 -8.32
N GLY A 218 -48.96 49.12 -9.54
CA GLY A 218 -50.34 49.37 -9.95
C GLY A 218 -51.09 48.09 -10.31
N ILE A 219 -52.24 48.23 -10.99
CA ILE A 219 -52.87 47.11 -11.70
C ILE A 219 -52.28 47.09 -13.11
N ASP A 220 -51.65 45.99 -13.48
CA ASP A 220 -51.04 45.78 -14.77
C ASP A 220 -51.96 45.00 -15.73
N ASN A 221 -52.00 45.42 -17.00
CA ASN A 221 -52.71 44.72 -18.07
C ASN A 221 -51.74 44.56 -19.25
N LYS A 222 -51.09 43.39 -19.32
CA LYS A 222 -50.00 43.11 -20.25
C LYS A 222 -50.36 41.86 -21.05
N THR A 223 -50.17 41.93 -22.36
CA THR A 223 -50.43 40.83 -23.28
C THR A 223 -49.17 40.64 -24.12
N GLY A 224 -48.62 39.43 -24.06
CA GLY A 224 -47.51 38.97 -24.85
C GLY A 224 -47.88 38.72 -26.31
N GLY A 225 -46.84 38.53 -27.11
CA GLY A 225 -46.90 38.33 -28.55
C GLY A 225 -47.01 36.86 -28.94
N ALA A 226 -46.27 36.51 -29.98
CA ALA A 226 -46.17 35.15 -30.53
C ALA A 226 -44.80 34.49 -30.21
N GLY A 227 -43.96 35.15 -29.40
CA GLY A 227 -42.63 34.68 -28.97
C GLY A 227 -42.65 34.31 -27.49
N SER A 228 -41.53 33.80 -26.95
CA SER A 228 -41.42 33.48 -25.52
C SER A 228 -41.29 34.75 -24.67
N ASP A 229 -42.40 35.21 -24.11
CA ASP A 229 -42.49 36.44 -23.35
C ASP A 229 -42.12 36.23 -21.87
N HIS A 230 -41.58 37.28 -21.25
CA HIS A 230 -41.05 37.24 -19.88
C HIS A 230 -41.62 38.36 -19.03
N PHE A 231 -42.47 38.01 -18.07
CA PHE A 231 -43.02 38.92 -17.08
C PHE A 231 -42.13 38.91 -15.84
N ILE A 232 -41.77 40.08 -15.31
CA ILE A 232 -40.91 40.20 -14.14
C ILE A 232 -41.62 41.06 -13.10
N ALA A 233 -41.89 40.46 -11.94
CA ALA A 233 -42.42 41.13 -10.77
C ALA A 233 -41.40 41.09 -9.63
N ASP A 234 -41.13 42.23 -9.03
CA ASP A 234 -40.26 42.32 -7.87
C ASP A 234 -41.04 42.78 -6.64
N ASN A 235 -41.36 41.83 -5.75
CA ASN A 235 -42.05 42.08 -4.48
C ASN A 235 -41.10 42.31 -3.29
N THR A 236 -39.80 42.58 -3.52
CA THR A 236 -38.80 42.81 -2.46
C THR A 236 -38.92 44.19 -1.79
N ILE A 237 -39.44 45.21 -2.49
CA ILE A 237 -39.57 46.58 -1.97
C ILE A 237 -41.03 47.05 -2.01
N ASN A 238 -41.74 46.77 -3.10
CA ASN A 238 -43.15 47.09 -3.31
C ASN A 238 -43.86 45.88 -3.95
N THR A 239 -45.10 45.59 -3.58
CA THR A 239 -45.87 44.51 -4.23
C THR A 239 -46.21 44.92 -5.67
N GLN A 240 -45.48 44.36 -6.64
CA GLN A 240 -45.67 44.58 -8.09
C GLN A 240 -46.59 43.55 -8.72
N LEU A 241 -46.72 42.36 -8.13
CA LEU A 241 -47.73 41.38 -8.56
C LEU A 241 -48.95 41.48 -7.65
N ASN A 242 -50.07 41.93 -8.22
CA ASN A 242 -51.32 42.18 -7.52
C ASN A 242 -52.43 41.25 -8.05
N ALA A 243 -53.38 40.88 -7.19
CA ALA A 243 -54.49 39.98 -7.58
C ALA A 243 -55.37 40.52 -8.74
N GLY A 244 -55.35 41.83 -8.98
CA GLY A 244 -56.10 42.50 -10.03
C GLY A 244 -55.44 42.51 -11.42
N ASP A 245 -54.19 42.08 -11.52
CA ASP A 245 -53.44 42.11 -12.78
C ASP A 245 -54.06 41.19 -13.84
N GLN A 246 -53.92 41.57 -15.10
CA GLN A 246 -54.36 40.85 -16.28
C GLN A 246 -53.12 40.55 -17.13
N LEU A 247 -52.59 39.34 -17.00
CA LEU A 247 -51.37 38.92 -17.66
C LEU A 247 -51.71 37.80 -18.64
N ASP A 248 -51.45 38.04 -19.92
CA ASP A 248 -51.68 37.08 -20.99
C ASP A 248 -50.34 36.87 -21.70
N GLY A 249 -49.73 35.67 -21.68
CA GLY A 249 -48.48 35.46 -22.43
C GLY A 249 -48.69 35.37 -23.94
N GLY A 250 -49.92 35.15 -24.41
CA GLY A 250 -50.20 35.07 -25.84
C GLY A 250 -49.87 33.68 -26.39
N ALA A 251 -49.08 33.61 -27.45
CA ALA A 251 -48.60 32.36 -28.01
C ALA A 251 -47.08 32.30 -27.85
N GLY A 252 -46.54 31.16 -27.45
CA GLY A 252 -45.13 31.09 -27.09
C GLY A 252 -44.97 30.15 -25.90
N ALA A 253 -43.78 30.13 -25.34
CA ALA A 253 -43.53 29.51 -24.04
C ALA A 253 -43.18 30.65 -23.08
N ASP A 254 -44.13 31.02 -22.23
CA ASP A 254 -44.11 32.29 -21.52
C ASP A 254 -43.77 32.08 -20.03
N THR A 255 -43.01 33.02 -19.47
CA THR A 255 -42.47 32.92 -18.10
C THR A 255 -42.86 34.12 -17.26
N LEU A 256 -43.29 33.91 -16.02
CA LEU A 256 -43.33 34.92 -14.96
C LEU A 256 -42.20 34.66 -13.96
N THR A 257 -41.29 35.61 -13.79
CA THR A 257 -40.35 35.62 -12.65
C THR A 257 -40.86 36.52 -11.54
N LEU A 258 -40.87 36.01 -10.32
CA LEU A 258 -41.30 36.68 -9.11
C LEU A 258 -40.19 36.69 -8.06
N TYR A 259 -39.70 37.87 -7.70
CA TYR A 259 -38.76 38.05 -6.59
C TYR A 259 -39.51 38.36 -5.29
N THR A 260 -39.17 37.69 -4.19
CA THR A 260 -39.89 37.76 -2.90
C THR A 260 -38.91 37.92 -1.72
N GLY A 261 -38.41 39.13 -1.47
CA GLY A 261 -37.36 39.35 -0.45
C GLY A 261 -37.76 40.17 0.78
N ASN A 262 -39.04 40.49 0.95
CA ASN A 262 -39.54 41.31 2.07
C ASN A 262 -41.08 41.26 2.21
N LEU A 263 -41.69 40.10 2.01
CA LEU A 263 -43.14 39.96 2.18
C LEU A 263 -43.46 39.97 3.70
N ALA A 264 -44.59 40.58 4.10
CA ALA A 264 -44.98 40.57 5.51
C ALA A 264 -45.20 39.12 5.99
N ALA A 265 -44.43 38.70 7.01
CA ALA A 265 -44.42 37.32 7.50
C ALA A 265 -45.80 36.84 8.02
N PRO A 266 -46.25 35.61 7.65
CA PRO A 266 -45.68 34.74 6.63
C PRO A 266 -45.94 35.28 5.22
N GLY A 267 -44.90 35.31 4.39
CA GLY A 267 -44.98 35.89 3.06
C GLY A 267 -45.91 35.08 2.16
N THR A 268 -46.91 35.71 1.54
CA THR A 268 -47.84 35.04 0.61
C THR A 268 -47.81 35.71 -0.76
N ALA A 269 -47.43 34.96 -1.78
CA ALA A 269 -47.52 35.33 -3.19
C ALA A 269 -48.74 34.64 -3.83
N THR A 270 -49.76 35.41 -4.19
CA THR A 270 -50.96 34.87 -4.89
C THR A 270 -50.96 35.32 -6.33
N LEU A 271 -50.99 34.37 -7.27
CA LEU A 271 -51.06 34.70 -8.69
C LEU A 271 -52.40 35.39 -9.04
N PRO A 272 -52.40 36.35 -9.99
CA PRO A 272 -53.60 37.08 -10.37
C PRO A 272 -54.66 36.20 -11.05
N THR A 273 -55.93 36.54 -10.88
CA THR A 273 -57.06 35.85 -11.55
C THR A 273 -57.13 36.12 -13.04
N GLY A 274 -56.45 37.16 -13.51
CA GLY A 274 -56.34 37.50 -14.93
C GLY A 274 -55.17 36.83 -15.65
N MET A 275 -54.43 35.93 -15.00
CA MET A 275 -53.29 35.24 -15.59
C MET A 275 -53.74 34.09 -16.51
N LYS A 276 -53.31 34.11 -17.77
CA LYS A 276 -53.54 33.05 -18.74
C LYS A 276 -52.38 32.94 -19.74
N ASN A 277 -52.22 31.77 -20.38
CA ASN A 277 -51.17 31.51 -21.37
C ASN A 277 -49.76 31.87 -20.83
N ILE A 278 -49.46 31.52 -19.58
CA ILE A 278 -48.12 31.64 -18.99
C ILE A 278 -47.80 30.29 -18.39
N GLU A 279 -46.88 29.56 -19.01
CA GLU A 279 -46.63 28.15 -18.72
C GLU A 279 -45.63 27.96 -17.58
N THR A 280 -44.74 28.93 -17.34
CA THR A 280 -43.69 28.84 -16.31
C THR A 280 -43.78 29.95 -15.28
N LEU A 281 -43.79 29.58 -14.00
CA LEU A 281 -43.55 30.47 -12.86
C LEU A 281 -42.16 30.21 -12.28
N GLU A 282 -41.32 31.23 -12.21
CA GLU A 282 -40.04 31.19 -11.50
C GLU A 282 -40.07 32.11 -10.28
N VAL A 283 -39.91 31.56 -9.08
CA VAL A 283 -39.91 32.30 -7.82
C VAL A 283 -38.49 32.33 -7.27
N VAL A 284 -37.98 33.51 -6.96
CA VAL A 284 -36.72 33.71 -6.26
C VAL A 284 -37.03 34.30 -4.90
N HIS A 285 -36.56 33.64 -3.85
CA HIS A 285 -36.85 33.99 -2.47
C HIS A 285 -35.57 34.02 -1.64
N ASP A 286 -35.16 35.19 -1.19
CA ASP A 286 -33.89 35.44 -0.50
C ASP A 286 -34.06 35.84 0.97
N ASP A 287 -35.30 35.90 1.46
CA ASP A 287 -35.65 36.20 2.85
C ASP A 287 -35.74 34.93 3.71
N SER A 288 -35.47 35.04 5.01
CA SER A 288 -35.55 33.91 5.96
C SER A 288 -36.94 33.73 6.60
N ASP A 289 -37.94 34.41 6.07
CA ASP A 289 -39.34 34.21 6.44
C ASP A 289 -39.98 33.09 5.60
N ASP A 290 -41.02 32.45 6.14
CA ASP A 290 -41.77 31.43 5.42
C ASP A 290 -42.48 32.03 4.19
N LEU A 291 -42.53 31.25 3.10
CA LEU A 291 -43.15 31.66 1.84
C LEU A 291 -44.25 30.70 1.41
N THR A 292 -45.43 31.25 1.12
CA THR A 292 -46.53 30.56 0.46
C THR A 292 -46.75 31.10 -0.96
N VAL A 293 -46.70 30.23 -1.96
CA VAL A 293 -47.03 30.54 -3.37
C VAL A 293 -48.36 29.89 -3.75
N ASN A 294 -49.38 30.70 -4.01
CA ASN A 294 -50.71 30.26 -4.43
C ASN A 294 -50.89 30.44 -5.95
N ALA A 295 -50.77 29.34 -6.70
CA ALA A 295 -50.93 29.31 -8.15
C ALA A 295 -52.36 28.96 -8.62
N GLY A 296 -53.29 28.77 -7.68
CA GLY A 296 -54.65 28.29 -7.99
C GLY A 296 -55.52 29.21 -8.87
N ASN A 297 -55.07 30.43 -9.15
CA ASN A 297 -55.77 31.38 -10.02
C ASN A 297 -55.23 31.41 -11.46
N ALA A 298 -54.07 30.79 -11.73
CA ALA A 298 -53.46 30.80 -13.05
C ALA A 298 -54.13 29.78 -13.99
N VAL A 299 -54.32 30.15 -15.24
CA VAL A 299 -54.87 29.28 -16.29
C VAL A 299 -53.77 28.94 -17.30
N GLY A 300 -53.50 27.65 -17.51
CA GLY A 300 -52.48 27.19 -18.47
C GLY A 300 -51.06 27.14 -17.91
N LEU A 301 -50.87 27.31 -16.60
CA LEU A 301 -49.59 27.08 -15.95
C LEU A 301 -49.21 25.59 -16.03
N GLU A 302 -47.93 25.30 -16.22
CA GLU A 302 -47.42 23.93 -16.31
C GLU A 302 -46.30 23.68 -15.30
N THR A 303 -45.39 24.65 -15.13
CA THR A 303 -44.17 24.50 -14.35
C THR A 303 -44.04 25.59 -13.29
N ILE A 304 -43.72 25.19 -12.06
CA ILE A 304 -43.28 26.11 -11.00
C ILE A 304 -41.85 25.76 -10.62
N LYS A 305 -40.95 26.74 -10.67
CA LYS A 305 -39.59 26.64 -10.12
C LYS A 305 -39.45 27.64 -8.99
N LEU A 306 -39.05 27.19 -7.82
CA LEU A 306 -38.76 28.05 -6.68
C LEU A 306 -37.31 27.87 -6.28
N THR A 307 -36.57 28.96 -6.16
CA THR A 307 -35.22 28.97 -5.60
C THR A 307 -35.22 29.83 -4.34
N SER A 308 -34.93 29.20 -3.20
CA SER A 308 -34.69 29.88 -1.94
C SER A 308 -33.22 29.87 -1.58
N THR A 309 -32.64 31.07 -1.39
CA THR A 309 -31.27 31.25 -0.91
C THR A 309 -31.22 31.57 0.60
N ALA A 310 -32.38 31.52 1.25
CA ALA A 310 -32.59 31.85 2.65
C ALA A 310 -31.73 31.01 3.61
N THR A 311 -31.49 31.55 4.81
CA THR A 311 -30.77 30.80 5.85
C THR A 311 -31.61 29.69 6.47
N SER A 312 -32.92 29.92 6.61
CA SER A 312 -33.95 29.02 7.15
C SER A 312 -35.30 29.58 6.71
N ASN A 313 -36.24 28.73 6.30
CA ASN A 313 -37.62 29.08 5.96
C ASN A 313 -38.44 27.86 5.54
N ASP A 314 -39.74 27.91 5.77
CA ASP A 314 -40.70 26.93 5.24
C ASP A 314 -41.29 27.43 3.91
N ILE A 315 -41.32 26.54 2.93
CA ILE A 315 -41.88 26.79 1.60
C ILE A 315 -43.19 26.03 1.46
N THR A 316 -44.26 26.74 1.09
CA THR A 316 -45.56 26.15 0.72
C THR A 316 -45.92 26.55 -0.71
N ILE A 317 -46.24 25.59 -1.57
CA ILE A 317 -46.71 25.83 -2.95
C ILE A 317 -48.08 25.19 -3.11
N ASN A 318 -49.08 25.96 -3.49
CA ASN A 318 -50.44 25.49 -3.74
C ASN A 318 -50.77 25.61 -5.22
N THR A 319 -50.72 24.48 -5.93
CA THR A 319 -50.95 24.38 -7.38
C THR A 319 -52.42 24.35 -7.75
N LYS A 320 -53.29 23.78 -6.89
CA LYS A 320 -54.74 23.57 -7.13
C LYS A 320 -55.10 23.03 -8.53
N GLY A 321 -54.32 22.09 -9.06
CA GLY A 321 -54.54 21.44 -10.34
C GLY A 321 -53.96 22.18 -11.54
N ASN A 322 -53.23 23.27 -11.33
CA ASN A 322 -52.72 24.13 -12.39
C ASN A 322 -51.23 23.94 -12.68
N ALA A 323 -50.55 22.90 -12.18
CA ALA A 323 -49.15 22.68 -12.53
C ALA A 323 -48.88 21.18 -12.67
N THR A 324 -48.17 20.80 -13.72
CA THR A 324 -47.75 19.43 -13.98
C THR A 324 -46.40 19.11 -13.35
N SER A 325 -45.57 20.15 -13.11
CA SER A 325 -44.29 20.00 -12.43
C SER A 325 -43.95 21.11 -11.44
N VAL A 326 -43.29 20.74 -10.34
CA VAL A 326 -42.74 21.67 -9.35
C VAL A 326 -41.28 21.34 -9.07
N THR A 327 -40.41 22.35 -9.08
CA THR A 327 -39.02 22.26 -8.61
C THR A 327 -38.80 23.24 -7.47
N VAL A 328 -38.25 22.78 -6.35
CA VAL A 328 -37.88 23.62 -5.21
C VAL A 328 -36.41 23.44 -4.90
N THR A 329 -35.65 24.52 -4.93
CA THR A 329 -34.25 24.57 -4.49
C THR A 329 -34.19 25.32 -3.16
N GLY A 330 -33.69 24.70 -2.09
CA GLY A 330 -33.68 25.26 -0.73
C GLY A 330 -34.95 24.98 0.09
N GLY A 331 -35.11 25.69 1.21
CA GLY A 331 -36.18 25.48 2.20
C GLY A 331 -35.87 24.41 3.24
N ASP A 332 -36.36 24.62 4.46
CA ASP A 332 -36.26 23.67 5.58
C ASP A 332 -37.42 22.67 5.51
N ASN A 333 -38.66 23.16 5.44
CA ASN A 333 -39.82 22.33 5.14
C ASN A 333 -40.43 22.72 3.80
N VAL A 334 -40.73 21.73 2.95
CA VAL A 334 -41.34 21.96 1.63
C VAL A 334 -42.71 21.30 1.57
N THR A 335 -43.76 22.10 1.49
CA THR A 335 -45.15 21.62 1.35
C THR A 335 -45.67 21.95 -0.05
N ILE A 336 -46.09 20.95 -0.82
CA ILE A 336 -46.65 21.12 -2.17
C ILE A 336 -48.07 20.53 -2.17
N LEU A 337 -49.06 21.37 -2.45
CA LEU A 337 -50.48 21.04 -2.39
C LEU A 337 -51.10 21.10 -3.78
N ASP A 338 -51.35 19.94 -4.37
CA ASP A 338 -52.26 19.78 -5.50
C ASP A 338 -53.58 19.24 -4.95
N THR A 339 -54.59 20.10 -4.83
CA THR A 339 -55.86 19.78 -4.15
C THR A 339 -57.06 20.08 -5.04
N ALA A 340 -56.92 19.80 -6.34
CA ALA A 340 -58.02 19.94 -7.28
C ALA A 340 -58.99 18.75 -7.16
N ALA A 341 -60.14 18.83 -7.84
CA ALA A 341 -61.00 17.65 -8.00
C ALA A 341 -60.33 16.55 -8.84
N THR A 342 -59.39 16.96 -9.71
CA THR A 342 -58.50 16.11 -10.49
C THR A 342 -57.12 16.74 -10.42
N ASP A 343 -56.16 16.05 -9.81
CA ASP A 343 -54.78 16.51 -9.70
C ASP A 343 -54.04 16.37 -11.03
N THR A 344 -53.10 17.27 -11.28
CA THR A 344 -52.28 17.32 -12.51
C THR A 344 -50.78 17.26 -12.22
N LEU A 345 -50.36 17.46 -10.97
CA LEU A 345 -48.96 17.47 -10.56
C LEU A 345 -48.35 16.06 -10.67
N ALA A 346 -47.63 15.84 -11.76
CA ALA A 346 -47.04 14.54 -12.09
C ALA A 346 -45.56 14.42 -11.68
N SER A 347 -44.85 15.55 -11.56
CA SER A 347 -43.41 15.56 -11.27
C SER A 347 -43.02 16.58 -10.20
N VAL A 348 -42.25 16.15 -9.20
CA VAL A 348 -41.68 17.04 -8.17
C VAL A 348 -40.17 16.83 -8.08
N THR A 349 -39.42 17.92 -8.00
CA THR A 349 -37.98 17.91 -7.68
C THR A 349 -37.72 18.80 -6.47
N ILE A 350 -37.00 18.27 -5.48
CA ILE A 350 -36.56 19.02 -4.31
C ILE A 350 -35.04 18.90 -4.22
N ASP A 351 -34.35 20.04 -4.25
CA ASP A 351 -32.90 20.18 -4.23
C ASP A 351 -32.50 21.06 -3.03
N GLY A 352 -32.08 20.49 -1.90
CA GLY A 352 -31.91 21.31 -0.71
C GLY A 352 -31.19 20.66 0.47
N SER A 353 -29.94 21.11 0.71
CA SER A 353 -29.09 20.64 1.83
C SER A 353 -29.65 20.89 3.22
N LYS A 354 -30.70 21.70 3.34
CA LYS A 354 -31.36 22.04 4.60
C LYS A 354 -32.71 21.36 4.79
N LEU A 355 -33.21 20.63 3.78
CA LEU A 355 -34.51 19.98 3.85
C LEU A 355 -34.57 19.07 5.08
N THR A 356 -35.51 19.33 5.97
CA THR A 356 -35.84 18.47 7.11
C THR A 356 -37.09 17.63 6.85
N ALA A 357 -38.06 18.16 6.09
CA ALA A 357 -39.28 17.46 5.70
C ALA A 357 -39.88 17.99 4.40
N ALA A 358 -40.44 17.10 3.59
CA ALA A 358 -41.26 17.41 2.42
C ALA A 358 -42.63 16.74 2.51
N ALA A 359 -43.70 17.50 2.26
CA ALA A 359 -45.07 17.00 2.21
C ALA A 359 -45.69 17.34 0.84
N ILE A 360 -46.07 16.33 0.08
CA ILE A 360 -46.59 16.47 -1.29
C ILE A 360 -47.98 15.86 -1.32
N THR A 361 -48.99 16.60 -1.80
CA THR A 361 -50.33 16.08 -2.06
C THR A 361 -50.57 16.08 -3.56
N SER A 362 -50.76 14.91 -4.16
CA SER A 362 -51.16 14.74 -5.56
C SER A 362 -51.46 13.28 -5.87
N ASP A 363 -52.62 13.02 -6.45
CA ASP A 363 -53.02 11.72 -6.97
C ASP A 363 -52.32 11.36 -8.30
N ALA A 364 -51.79 12.37 -8.99
CA ALA A 364 -51.15 12.25 -10.30
C ALA A 364 -49.63 12.04 -10.24
N LEU A 365 -49.00 12.12 -9.05
CA LEU A 365 -47.55 12.11 -8.91
C LEU A 365 -46.91 10.78 -9.36
N THR A 366 -46.13 10.82 -10.44
CA THR A 366 -45.41 9.66 -10.99
C THR A 366 -43.89 9.80 -10.91
N SER A 367 -43.38 11.00 -10.64
CA SER A 367 -41.95 11.29 -10.53
C SER A 367 -41.64 12.15 -9.31
N LEU A 368 -40.71 11.71 -8.48
CA LEU A 368 -40.18 12.47 -7.34
C LEU A 368 -38.64 12.42 -7.40
N THR A 369 -37.99 13.57 -7.37
CA THR A 369 -36.53 13.67 -7.26
C THR A 369 -36.15 14.35 -5.96
N ILE A 370 -35.27 13.73 -5.18
CA ILE A 370 -34.66 14.29 -3.98
C ILE A 370 -33.16 14.43 -4.23
N LYS A 371 -32.67 15.66 -4.20
CA LYS A 371 -31.29 16.02 -4.49
C LYS A 371 -30.65 16.80 -3.35
N ASP A 372 -29.40 16.45 -3.03
CA ASP A 372 -28.54 17.11 -2.03
C ASP A 372 -29.30 17.39 -0.72
N ALA A 373 -30.16 16.46 -0.27
CA ALA A 373 -31.15 16.68 0.79
C ALA A 373 -31.29 15.47 1.73
N ALA A 374 -31.90 15.64 2.91
CA ALA A 374 -32.39 14.51 3.71
C ALA A 374 -33.58 13.85 3.01
N ALA A 375 -33.64 12.52 3.02
CA ALA A 375 -34.69 11.77 2.33
C ALA A 375 -36.02 11.72 3.12
N ASN A 376 -36.52 12.85 3.63
CA ASN A 376 -37.72 12.93 4.46
C ASN A 376 -38.92 13.45 3.66
N ALA A 377 -39.50 12.63 2.77
CA ALA A 377 -40.61 13.04 1.93
C ALA A 377 -41.86 12.20 2.19
N THR A 378 -43.04 12.82 2.28
CA THR A 378 -44.33 12.14 2.39
C THR A 378 -45.24 12.55 1.24
N VAL A 379 -45.65 11.59 0.44
CA VAL A 379 -46.65 11.74 -0.63
C VAL A 379 -48.01 11.28 -0.11
N THR A 380 -48.98 12.18 -0.16
CA THR A 380 -50.39 11.91 0.13
C THR A 380 -51.15 11.87 -1.19
N ALA A 381 -51.71 10.70 -1.51
CA ALA A 381 -52.49 10.46 -2.71
C ALA A 381 -53.75 9.65 -2.36
N ALA A 382 -54.76 9.68 -3.20
CA ALA A 382 -55.92 8.80 -3.15
C ALA A 382 -55.54 7.38 -3.56
N ALA A 383 -56.39 6.41 -3.19
CA ALA A 383 -56.22 5.03 -3.59
C ALA A 383 -56.40 4.86 -5.10
N GLY A 384 -55.40 4.28 -5.77
CA GLY A 384 -55.43 3.99 -7.20
C GLY A 384 -54.14 3.31 -7.66
N ALA A 385 -54.19 2.62 -8.79
CA ALA A 385 -52.99 2.02 -9.37
C ALA A 385 -52.06 3.13 -9.88
N ARG A 386 -50.83 3.19 -9.35
CA ARG A 386 -49.84 4.22 -9.68
C ARG A 386 -48.42 3.71 -9.49
N THR A 387 -47.53 4.11 -10.40
CA THR A 387 -46.09 3.90 -10.28
C THR A 387 -45.44 5.20 -9.83
N LEU A 388 -44.66 5.16 -8.76
CA LEU A 388 -43.77 6.26 -8.36
C LEU A 388 -42.35 5.97 -8.83
N ASN A 389 -41.78 6.84 -9.65
CA ASN A 389 -40.36 6.86 -10.00
C ASN A 389 -39.64 7.85 -9.09
N LEU A 390 -38.88 7.33 -8.14
CA LEU A 390 -38.07 8.08 -7.19
C LEU A 390 -36.62 8.18 -7.70
N THR A 391 -36.10 9.39 -7.86
CA THR A 391 -34.70 9.65 -8.17
C THR A 391 -33.99 10.23 -6.95
N LEU A 392 -32.88 9.64 -6.55
CA LEU A 392 -32.05 10.09 -5.44
C LEU A 392 -30.69 10.57 -5.97
N ASN A 393 -30.23 11.72 -5.51
CA ASN A 393 -28.92 12.24 -5.85
C ASN A 393 -28.33 12.90 -4.61
N SER A 394 -27.28 12.33 -4.01
CA SER A 394 -26.72 12.89 -2.77
C SER A 394 -27.78 12.93 -1.64
N ALA A 395 -28.73 11.99 -1.64
CA ALA A 395 -29.74 11.90 -0.60
C ALA A 395 -29.15 11.27 0.66
N SER A 396 -29.42 11.87 1.82
CA SER A 396 -28.94 11.42 3.13
C SER A 396 -30.06 10.75 3.94
N THR A 397 -29.83 10.52 5.23
CA THR A 397 -30.75 9.79 6.11
C THR A 397 -32.17 10.37 6.08
N GLY A 398 -33.18 9.51 6.02
CA GLY A 398 -34.58 9.94 6.09
C GLY A 398 -35.57 8.85 5.69
N THR A 399 -36.87 9.17 5.76
CA THR A 399 -37.94 8.28 5.29
C THR A 399 -38.74 8.89 4.15
N ILE A 400 -38.82 8.17 3.03
CA ILE A 400 -39.69 8.49 1.90
C ILE A 400 -40.92 7.61 1.97
N THR A 401 -42.09 8.24 2.06
CA THR A 401 -43.39 7.57 2.24
C THR A 401 -44.33 7.86 1.09
N ASP A 402 -44.86 6.81 0.46
CA ASP A 402 -46.02 6.86 -0.42
C ASP A 402 -46.86 5.59 -0.20
N ALA A 403 -47.81 5.66 0.73
CA ALA A 403 -48.58 4.48 1.14
C ALA A 403 -49.45 3.89 0.02
N GLN A 404 -49.76 4.66 -1.01
CA GLN A 404 -50.77 4.34 -2.02
C GLN A 404 -50.17 3.94 -3.37
N ALA A 405 -48.89 4.23 -3.64
CA ALA A 405 -48.21 3.73 -4.83
C ALA A 405 -48.27 2.18 -4.88
N THR A 406 -48.65 1.64 -6.04
CA THR A 406 -48.72 0.18 -6.28
C THR A 406 -47.41 -0.39 -6.82
N THR A 407 -46.52 0.47 -7.31
CA THR A 407 -45.16 0.15 -7.76
C THR A 407 -44.22 1.27 -7.36
N LEU A 408 -43.05 0.93 -6.81
CA LEU A 408 -41.98 1.89 -6.51
C LEU A 408 -40.75 1.55 -7.35
N ASN A 409 -40.30 2.51 -8.16
CA ASN A 409 -39.02 2.45 -8.86
C ASN A 409 -38.09 3.48 -8.22
N VAL A 410 -36.87 3.09 -7.87
CA VAL A 410 -35.85 3.96 -7.28
C VAL A 410 -34.67 3.99 -8.23
N ALA A 411 -34.18 5.18 -8.56
CA ALA A 411 -32.94 5.37 -9.28
C ALA A 411 -32.01 6.26 -8.45
N THR A 412 -30.70 6.04 -8.55
CA THR A 412 -29.74 7.06 -8.16
C THR A 412 -29.19 7.74 -9.42
N THR A 413 -28.86 9.03 -9.31
CA THR A 413 -28.10 9.75 -10.35
C THR A 413 -27.13 10.74 -9.70
N GLY A 414 -26.05 11.10 -10.40
CA GLY A 414 -25.06 12.11 -10.02
C GLY A 414 -24.11 11.73 -8.86
N LYS A 415 -24.65 11.35 -7.69
CA LYS A 415 -23.87 11.03 -6.48
C LYS A 415 -24.55 9.96 -5.63
N ALA A 416 -23.71 9.20 -4.91
CA ALA A 416 -24.15 8.17 -3.96
C ALA A 416 -25.15 8.70 -2.91
N SER A 417 -26.12 7.87 -2.55
CA SER A 417 -27.14 8.18 -1.55
C SER A 417 -27.11 7.15 -0.42
N THR A 418 -27.30 7.59 0.84
CA THR A 418 -27.12 6.70 2.01
C THR A 418 -28.14 6.95 3.11
N GLY A 419 -28.54 5.88 3.81
CA GLY A 419 -29.39 5.95 5.00
C GLY A 419 -30.88 6.17 4.71
N VAL A 420 -31.33 5.95 3.47
CA VAL A 420 -32.72 6.18 3.06
C VAL A 420 -33.62 5.03 3.50
N THR A 421 -34.78 5.33 4.07
CA THR A 421 -35.86 4.37 4.37
C THR A 421 -36.98 4.52 3.35
N LEU A 422 -37.39 3.42 2.73
CA LEU A 422 -38.45 3.41 1.71
C LEU A 422 -39.73 2.83 2.29
N THR A 423 -40.82 3.60 2.32
CA THR A 423 -42.12 3.18 2.85
C THR A 423 -43.21 3.29 1.78
N ALA A 424 -43.73 2.15 1.30
CA ALA A 424 -44.79 2.13 0.31
C ALA A 424 -45.76 0.96 0.54
N ALA A 425 -46.67 1.09 1.51
CA ALA A 425 -47.46 -0.03 2.03
C ALA A 425 -48.24 -0.83 0.96
N SER A 426 -48.71 -0.16 -0.10
CA SER A 426 -49.48 -0.79 -1.20
C SER A 426 -48.62 -1.30 -2.36
N ALA A 427 -47.31 -1.04 -2.38
CA ALA A 427 -46.48 -1.38 -3.53
C ALA A 427 -46.22 -2.89 -3.58
N THR A 428 -46.57 -3.51 -4.70
CA THR A 428 -46.38 -4.96 -4.92
C THR A 428 -45.01 -5.31 -5.49
N SER A 429 -44.24 -4.32 -5.93
CA SER A 429 -42.89 -4.49 -6.46
C SER A 429 -42.03 -3.25 -6.19
N LEU A 430 -40.77 -3.49 -5.85
CA LEU A 430 -39.71 -2.49 -5.77
C LEU A 430 -38.67 -2.77 -6.86
N THR A 431 -38.34 -1.76 -7.67
CA THR A 431 -37.17 -1.80 -8.56
C THR A 431 -36.15 -0.75 -8.10
N ILE A 432 -34.89 -1.11 -8.00
CA ILE A 432 -33.78 -0.19 -7.75
C ILE A 432 -32.87 -0.22 -8.98
N ASN A 433 -32.58 0.93 -9.58
CA ASN A 433 -31.64 1.11 -10.68
C ASN A 433 -30.52 2.06 -10.24
N ALA A 434 -29.46 1.49 -9.69
CA ALA A 434 -28.38 2.25 -9.08
C ALA A 434 -27.28 2.55 -10.11
N ASP A 435 -27.25 3.78 -10.61
CA ASP A 435 -26.12 4.34 -11.39
C ASP A 435 -24.98 4.81 -10.46
N GLU A 436 -25.30 5.05 -9.18
CA GLU A 436 -24.38 5.38 -8.10
C GLU A 436 -24.72 4.56 -6.86
N ALA A 437 -23.76 4.43 -5.95
CA ALA A 437 -23.94 3.59 -4.77
C ALA A 437 -25.15 4.03 -3.93
N LEU A 438 -25.98 3.06 -3.54
CA LEU A 438 -27.16 3.29 -2.72
C LEU A 438 -27.10 2.44 -1.44
N THR A 439 -27.17 3.09 -0.29
CA THR A 439 -27.43 2.40 0.98
C THR A 439 -28.84 2.71 1.47
N VAL A 440 -29.71 1.70 1.44
CA VAL A 440 -31.06 1.73 2.01
C VAL A 440 -30.98 1.25 3.46
N ALA A 441 -31.43 2.10 4.38
CA ALA A 441 -31.50 1.78 5.80
C ALA A 441 -32.58 0.73 6.08
N ASP A 442 -33.78 0.88 5.52
CA ASP A 442 -34.87 -0.09 5.60
C ASP A 442 -35.76 -0.06 4.35
N VAL A 443 -36.16 -1.24 3.88
CA VAL A 443 -37.21 -1.43 2.88
C VAL A 443 -38.49 -1.85 3.59
N ASN A 444 -39.37 -0.87 3.83
CA ASN A 444 -40.66 -1.04 4.53
C ASN A 444 -41.83 -1.03 3.53
N ILE A 445 -41.95 -2.12 2.77
CA ILE A 445 -42.92 -2.26 1.69
C ILE A 445 -43.67 -3.59 1.86
N ALA A 446 -44.53 -3.67 2.87
CA ALA A 446 -45.11 -4.93 3.36
C ALA A 446 -45.77 -5.82 2.28
N ALA A 447 -46.38 -5.21 1.25
CA ALA A 447 -47.06 -5.90 0.15
C ALA A 447 -46.15 -6.30 -1.01
N ALA A 448 -44.86 -5.93 -1.00
CA ALA A 448 -43.95 -6.24 -2.10
C ALA A 448 -43.71 -7.75 -2.21
N LYS A 449 -43.94 -8.27 -3.42
CA LYS A 449 -43.64 -9.64 -3.79
C LYS A 449 -42.26 -9.76 -4.43
N THR A 450 -41.81 -8.70 -5.08
CA THR A 450 -40.54 -8.67 -5.79
C THR A 450 -39.70 -7.46 -5.39
N ILE A 451 -38.39 -7.68 -5.25
CA ILE A 451 -37.37 -6.63 -5.24
C ILE A 451 -36.42 -6.93 -6.40
N ALA A 452 -36.32 -6.01 -7.36
CA ALA A 452 -35.37 -6.10 -8.46
C ALA A 452 -34.30 -5.02 -8.30
N VAL A 453 -33.03 -5.38 -8.40
CA VAL A 453 -31.91 -4.46 -8.38
C VAL A 453 -31.19 -4.51 -9.73
N LYS A 454 -30.87 -3.34 -10.24
CA LYS A 454 -30.28 -3.08 -11.55
C LYS A 454 -29.22 -1.99 -11.43
N GLY A 455 -28.49 -1.77 -12.51
CA GLY A 455 -27.50 -0.71 -12.61
C GLY A 455 -26.10 -1.19 -12.24
N ASP A 456 -25.13 -0.31 -12.42
CA ASP A 456 -23.71 -0.65 -12.36
C ASP A 456 -23.05 -0.32 -11.03
N SER A 457 -23.79 0.27 -10.10
CA SER A 457 -23.31 0.62 -8.77
C SER A 457 -23.87 -0.28 -7.65
N ALA A 458 -23.10 -0.37 -6.57
CA ALA A 458 -23.41 -1.24 -5.44
C ALA A 458 -24.65 -0.78 -4.67
N VAL A 459 -25.52 -1.73 -4.32
CA VAL A 459 -26.72 -1.49 -3.49
C VAL A 459 -26.61 -2.25 -2.17
N THR A 460 -26.78 -1.57 -1.05
CA THR A 460 -26.86 -2.19 0.28
C THR A 460 -28.24 -2.00 0.90
N ILE A 461 -28.88 -3.09 1.28
CA ILE A 461 -30.15 -3.13 2.02
C ILE A 461 -29.83 -3.58 3.45
N SER A 462 -29.91 -2.63 4.38
CA SER A 462 -29.48 -2.83 5.78
C SER A 462 -30.55 -3.51 6.63
N ALA A 463 -31.82 -3.22 6.35
CA ALA A 463 -32.98 -3.84 6.98
C ALA A 463 -34.12 -4.04 5.96
N THR A 464 -35.02 -4.97 6.27
CA THR A 464 -36.23 -5.21 5.48
C THR A 464 -37.41 -5.52 6.39
N THR A 465 -38.57 -4.96 6.04
CA THR A 465 -39.87 -5.27 6.67
C THR A 465 -40.89 -5.67 5.60
N VAL A 466 -40.49 -6.60 4.72
CA VAL A 466 -41.31 -7.09 3.59
C VAL A 466 -41.90 -8.46 3.91
N THR A 467 -43.18 -8.51 4.27
CA THR A 467 -43.83 -9.77 4.70
C THR A 467 -44.31 -10.66 3.56
N ALA A 468 -44.55 -10.10 2.37
CA ALA A 468 -45.10 -10.81 1.22
C ALA A 468 -44.04 -11.19 0.17
N LEU A 469 -42.75 -11.04 0.47
CA LEU A 469 -41.66 -11.23 -0.48
C LEU A 469 -41.62 -12.67 -0.99
N GLU A 470 -41.61 -12.82 -2.32
CA GLU A 470 -41.49 -14.10 -3.02
C GLU A 470 -40.12 -14.21 -3.70
N SER A 471 -39.59 -13.11 -4.26
CA SER A 471 -38.29 -13.12 -4.94
C SER A 471 -37.51 -11.81 -4.83
N VAL A 472 -36.18 -11.94 -4.82
CA VAL A 472 -35.22 -10.85 -5.01
C VAL A 472 -34.32 -11.19 -6.20
N SER A 473 -34.02 -10.21 -7.04
CA SER A 473 -33.25 -10.43 -8.27
C SER A 473 -32.26 -9.29 -8.50
N SER A 474 -31.00 -9.63 -8.74
CA SER A 474 -29.93 -8.71 -9.15
C SER A 474 -29.41 -9.01 -10.57
N VAL A 475 -30.11 -9.84 -11.36
CA VAL A 475 -29.70 -10.24 -12.73
C VAL A 475 -29.28 -9.11 -13.67
N ASP A 476 -29.85 -7.90 -13.50
CA ASP A 476 -29.55 -6.72 -14.32
C ASP A 476 -28.57 -5.76 -13.61
N SER A 477 -27.92 -6.19 -12.52
CA SER A 477 -26.95 -5.41 -11.75
C SER A 477 -25.53 -5.91 -12.00
N THR A 478 -24.65 -4.97 -12.34
CA THR A 478 -23.19 -5.21 -12.44
C THR A 478 -22.42 -4.65 -11.24
N GLY A 479 -23.07 -3.86 -10.39
CA GLY A 479 -22.47 -3.26 -9.18
C GLY A 479 -22.52 -4.13 -7.92
N GLY A 480 -23.43 -5.12 -7.90
CA GLY A 480 -23.60 -6.07 -6.79
C GLY A 480 -24.58 -5.59 -5.71
N VAL A 481 -25.17 -6.54 -5.00
CA VAL A 481 -26.22 -6.31 -4.00
C VAL A 481 -25.87 -6.97 -2.68
N THR A 482 -25.81 -6.18 -1.62
CA THR A 482 -25.68 -6.68 -0.24
C THR A 482 -27.00 -6.58 0.51
N ILE A 483 -27.52 -7.71 1.00
CA ILE A 483 -28.71 -7.79 1.85
C ILE A 483 -28.27 -8.33 3.21
N THR A 484 -28.27 -7.46 4.22
CA THR A 484 -27.79 -7.81 5.56
C THR A 484 -28.73 -8.77 6.30
N PRO A 485 -30.07 -8.58 6.25
CA PRO A 485 -30.99 -9.53 6.85
C PRO A 485 -30.95 -10.90 6.15
N THR A 486 -31.12 -11.97 6.93
CA THR A 486 -31.32 -13.30 6.36
C THR A 486 -32.65 -13.36 5.62
N LEU A 487 -32.64 -13.81 4.37
CA LEU A 487 -33.86 -13.98 3.58
C LEU A 487 -34.75 -15.07 4.20
N ALA A 488 -36.06 -14.85 4.16
CA ALA A 488 -37.02 -15.82 4.64
C ALA A 488 -36.99 -17.11 3.79
N ALA A 489 -37.35 -18.25 4.39
CA ALA A 489 -37.15 -19.56 3.78
C ALA A 489 -37.88 -19.79 2.43
N GLY A 490 -38.95 -19.04 2.15
CA GLY A 490 -39.72 -19.11 0.90
C GLY A 490 -39.29 -18.11 -0.17
N VAL A 491 -38.33 -17.24 0.10
CA VAL A 491 -37.85 -16.22 -0.84
C VAL A 491 -36.82 -16.84 -1.77
N THR A 492 -36.91 -16.53 -3.06
CA THR A 492 -35.90 -16.91 -4.07
C THR A 492 -34.97 -15.73 -4.34
N PHE A 493 -33.67 -15.96 -4.35
CA PHE A 493 -32.66 -15.00 -4.80
C PHE A 493 -32.02 -15.46 -6.11
N THR A 494 -31.98 -14.55 -7.09
CA THR A 494 -31.30 -14.76 -8.37
C THR A 494 -30.31 -13.62 -8.61
N GLY A 495 -29.03 -13.96 -8.54
CA GLY A 495 -27.92 -13.02 -8.58
C GLY A 495 -27.56 -12.45 -9.95
N GLY A 496 -26.73 -11.40 -9.93
CA GLY A 496 -26.26 -10.61 -11.06
C GLY A 496 -24.87 -10.98 -11.56
N SER A 497 -24.13 -9.99 -12.08
CA SER A 497 -22.70 -10.14 -12.40
C SER A 497 -21.76 -9.37 -11.46
N GLY A 498 -22.34 -8.56 -10.57
CA GLY A 498 -21.62 -7.89 -9.49
C GLY A 498 -21.54 -8.75 -8.24
N ALA A 499 -20.69 -8.36 -7.28
CA ALA A 499 -20.50 -9.11 -6.04
C ALA A 499 -21.74 -9.03 -5.13
N ASP A 500 -22.54 -10.09 -5.13
CA ASP A 500 -23.76 -10.23 -4.35
C ASP A 500 -23.49 -10.85 -2.98
N ALA A 501 -24.11 -10.33 -1.92
CA ALA A 501 -23.94 -10.82 -0.56
C ALA A 501 -25.28 -10.98 0.16
N ILE A 502 -25.64 -12.22 0.52
CA ILE A 502 -26.93 -12.53 1.16
C ILE A 502 -26.77 -13.50 2.35
N GLY A 503 -27.76 -13.49 3.24
CA GLY A 503 -27.91 -14.49 4.29
C GLY A 503 -29.03 -15.48 3.99
N LEU A 504 -28.81 -16.78 4.20
CA LEU A 504 -29.86 -17.80 4.18
C LEU A 504 -29.90 -18.61 5.48
N GLY A 505 -31.13 -18.99 5.88
CA GLY A 505 -31.39 -20.00 6.91
C GLY A 505 -31.73 -21.35 6.27
N ALA A 506 -32.80 -21.98 6.75
CA ALA A 506 -33.34 -23.20 6.16
C ALA A 506 -34.16 -22.91 4.88
N SER A 507 -33.53 -22.31 3.86
CA SER A 507 -34.19 -21.98 2.58
C SER A 507 -34.84 -23.21 1.94
N THR A 508 -36.02 -23.02 1.35
CA THR A 508 -36.81 -24.08 0.67
C THR A 508 -36.90 -23.88 -0.84
N THR A 509 -36.20 -22.87 -1.35
CA THR A 509 -36.16 -22.47 -2.76
C THR A 509 -34.79 -22.75 -3.36
N THR A 510 -34.72 -22.73 -4.70
CA THR A 510 -33.45 -22.76 -5.43
C THR A 510 -32.95 -21.33 -5.60
N ASN A 511 -31.75 -21.04 -5.12
CA ASN A 511 -31.11 -19.73 -5.17
C ASN A 511 -29.83 -19.80 -6.03
N THR A 512 -29.41 -18.69 -6.59
CA THR A 512 -28.13 -18.56 -7.31
C THR A 512 -27.56 -17.18 -7.04
N LEU A 513 -26.25 -17.05 -6.81
CA LEU A 513 -25.59 -15.76 -6.59
C LEU A 513 -25.06 -15.12 -7.88
N GLY A 514 -24.97 -15.90 -8.96
CA GLY A 514 -24.81 -15.36 -10.31
C GLY A 514 -23.37 -15.44 -10.77
N ASP A 515 -22.94 -14.45 -11.54
CA ASP A 515 -21.51 -14.24 -11.81
C ASP A 515 -20.98 -13.21 -10.80
N GLY A 516 -19.72 -13.28 -10.40
CA GLY A 516 -19.15 -12.30 -9.48
C GLY A 516 -18.28 -12.92 -8.40
N ALA A 517 -17.95 -12.14 -7.38
CA ALA A 517 -17.28 -12.67 -6.19
C ALA A 517 -18.28 -12.60 -5.04
N ASP A 518 -19.14 -13.62 -4.97
CA ASP A 518 -20.34 -13.55 -4.15
C ASP A 518 -20.09 -14.06 -2.73
N THR A 519 -20.96 -13.71 -1.80
CA THR A 519 -20.88 -14.15 -0.41
C THR A 519 -22.22 -14.65 0.10
N LEU A 520 -22.28 -15.94 0.41
CA LEU A 520 -23.41 -16.54 1.11
C LEU A 520 -23.10 -16.71 2.59
N THR A 521 -23.90 -16.11 3.47
CA THR A 521 -23.87 -16.40 4.91
C THR A 521 -24.96 -17.41 5.29
N LEU A 522 -24.57 -18.60 5.71
CA LEU A 522 -25.50 -19.62 6.23
C LEU A 522 -25.59 -19.57 7.75
N THR A 523 -26.81 -19.34 8.23
CA THR A 523 -27.12 -19.29 9.67
C THR A 523 -27.44 -20.68 10.26
N GLY A 524 -27.89 -21.62 9.43
CA GLY A 524 -28.15 -23.01 9.80
C GLY A 524 -27.09 -23.99 9.28
N SER A 525 -27.10 -25.22 9.78
CA SER A 525 -26.23 -26.31 9.30
C SER A 525 -26.73 -27.01 8.03
N ALA A 526 -27.97 -26.73 7.60
CA ALA A 526 -28.58 -27.31 6.41
C ALA A 526 -29.63 -26.37 5.80
N LEU A 527 -29.83 -26.50 4.49
CA LEU A 527 -30.98 -25.92 3.80
C LEU A 527 -32.25 -26.74 4.06
N GLY A 528 -33.40 -26.10 3.90
CA GLY A 528 -34.71 -26.74 4.00
C GLY A 528 -34.97 -27.73 2.86
N THR A 529 -36.12 -28.40 2.91
CA THR A 529 -36.55 -29.33 1.85
C THR A 529 -36.67 -28.58 0.52
N LYS A 530 -36.08 -29.12 -0.56
CA LYS A 530 -35.93 -28.48 -1.90
C LYS A 530 -35.02 -27.26 -1.96
N GLY A 531 -34.46 -26.81 -0.83
CA GLY A 531 -33.50 -25.72 -0.80
C GLY A 531 -32.21 -26.09 -1.52
N SER A 532 -31.74 -25.19 -2.38
CA SER A 532 -30.41 -25.25 -2.98
C SER A 532 -29.87 -23.84 -3.23
N VAL A 533 -28.55 -23.71 -3.33
CA VAL A 533 -27.86 -22.47 -3.68
C VAL A 533 -26.58 -22.82 -4.45
N SER A 534 -26.36 -22.11 -5.56
CA SER A 534 -25.10 -22.09 -6.32
C SER A 534 -24.45 -20.72 -6.10
N GLY A 535 -23.14 -20.68 -5.87
CA GLY A 535 -22.35 -19.44 -5.99
C GLY A 535 -22.47 -18.92 -7.41
N GLY A 536 -22.00 -19.74 -8.36
CA GLY A 536 -22.17 -19.52 -9.78
C GLY A 536 -20.81 -19.40 -10.42
N THR A 537 -20.53 -18.31 -11.17
CA THR A 537 -19.18 -18.11 -11.71
C THR A 537 -18.42 -17.04 -10.94
N GLY A 538 -17.13 -17.28 -10.72
CA GLY A 538 -16.22 -16.35 -10.09
C GLY A 538 -15.59 -16.95 -8.84
N ARG A 539 -15.36 -16.17 -7.78
CA ARG A 539 -14.71 -16.66 -6.55
C ARG A 539 -15.63 -16.45 -5.37
N ASP A 540 -16.44 -17.46 -5.10
CA ASP A 540 -17.56 -17.33 -4.18
C ASP A 540 -17.19 -17.78 -2.76
N THR A 541 -17.72 -17.06 -1.78
CA THR A 541 -17.47 -17.27 -0.36
C THR A 541 -18.69 -17.85 0.33
N LEU A 542 -18.53 -19.06 0.86
CA LEU A 542 -19.47 -19.69 1.77
C LEU A 542 -19.06 -19.36 3.22
N LYS A 543 -19.88 -18.57 3.91
CA LYS A 543 -19.66 -18.17 5.30
C LYS A 543 -20.58 -18.92 6.26
N MET A 544 -20.02 -19.49 7.32
CA MET A 544 -20.78 -20.18 8.37
C MET A 544 -20.03 -20.18 9.72
N THR A 545 -20.65 -20.71 10.77
CA THR A 545 -19.96 -20.96 12.04
C THR A 545 -19.18 -22.27 11.98
N GLY A 546 -18.14 -22.43 12.80
CA GLY A 546 -17.38 -23.68 12.90
C GLY A 546 -18.24 -24.90 13.26
N THR A 547 -19.29 -24.70 14.08
CA THR A 547 -20.26 -25.75 14.44
C THR A 547 -21.14 -26.16 13.26
N ASN A 548 -21.64 -25.17 12.50
CA ASN A 548 -22.42 -25.45 11.30
C ASN A 548 -21.57 -26.18 10.25
N ALA A 549 -20.32 -25.76 10.05
CA ALA A 549 -19.38 -26.40 9.13
C ALA A 549 -19.07 -27.85 9.53
N ALA A 550 -18.81 -28.11 10.81
CA ALA A 550 -18.59 -29.46 11.29
C ALA A 550 -19.80 -30.36 11.05
N THR A 551 -21.01 -29.84 11.27
CA THR A 551 -22.24 -30.59 11.00
C THR A 551 -22.45 -30.83 9.51
N ALA A 552 -22.23 -29.81 8.68
CA ALA A 552 -22.37 -29.87 7.23
C ALA A 552 -21.37 -30.85 6.57
N THR A 553 -20.22 -31.07 7.20
CA THR A 553 -19.13 -31.92 6.69
C THR A 553 -19.03 -33.29 7.38
N ALA A 554 -19.87 -33.57 8.38
CA ALA A 554 -19.81 -34.80 9.18
C ALA A 554 -20.21 -36.10 8.44
N SER A 555 -20.96 -36.01 7.33
CA SER A 555 -21.51 -37.16 6.61
C SER A 555 -21.01 -37.20 5.16
N ASP A 556 -20.61 -38.38 4.70
CA ASP A 556 -20.17 -38.65 3.32
C ASP A 556 -21.35 -38.95 2.35
N ALA A 557 -22.59 -38.88 2.86
CA ALA A 557 -23.80 -39.19 2.09
C ALA A 557 -24.16 -38.07 1.11
N VAL A 558 -24.20 -38.45 -0.17
CA VAL A 558 -24.35 -37.65 -1.40
C VAL A 558 -25.69 -36.86 -1.50
N THR A 559 -26.50 -36.76 -0.44
CA THR A 559 -27.82 -36.09 -0.43
C THR A 559 -28.01 -34.99 0.64
N ASP A 560 -27.02 -34.73 1.49
CA ASP A 560 -27.20 -33.94 2.73
C ASP A 560 -27.04 -32.42 2.53
N PHE A 561 -25.85 -31.93 2.19
CA PHE A 561 -25.52 -30.51 2.15
C PHE A 561 -24.74 -30.09 0.90
N SER A 562 -23.61 -30.74 0.60
CA SER A 562 -22.70 -30.33 -0.49
C SER A 562 -23.27 -30.51 -1.90
N GLY A 563 -24.31 -31.33 -2.08
CA GLY A 563 -25.05 -31.41 -3.34
C GLY A 563 -26.13 -30.32 -3.49
N LYS A 564 -26.37 -29.52 -2.44
CA LYS A 564 -27.34 -28.41 -2.43
C LYS A 564 -26.65 -27.05 -2.33
N VAL A 565 -25.40 -27.01 -1.89
CA VAL A 565 -24.57 -25.80 -1.76
C VAL A 565 -23.34 -26.05 -2.64
N ILE A 566 -23.36 -25.47 -3.83
CA ILE A 566 -22.42 -25.76 -4.92
C ILE A 566 -21.75 -24.49 -5.44
N ASP A 567 -20.67 -24.66 -6.21
CA ASP A 567 -19.92 -23.61 -6.89
C ASP A 567 -19.31 -22.56 -5.93
N PHE A 568 -18.70 -23.02 -4.83
CA PHE A 568 -17.93 -22.17 -3.92
C PHE A 568 -16.43 -22.52 -3.92
N GLU A 569 -15.57 -21.50 -3.77
CA GLU A 569 -14.10 -21.61 -3.73
C GLU A 569 -13.52 -21.26 -2.35
N ILE A 570 -14.26 -20.50 -1.55
CA ILE A 570 -13.80 -20.00 -0.24
C ILE A 570 -14.77 -20.45 0.85
N LEU A 571 -14.26 -21.07 1.91
CA LEU A 571 -15.02 -21.35 3.14
C LEU A 571 -14.56 -20.40 4.25
N SER A 572 -15.40 -19.46 4.66
CA SER A 572 -15.14 -18.56 5.79
C SER A 572 -15.86 -19.03 7.05
N LEU A 573 -15.10 -19.22 8.13
CA LEU A 573 -15.59 -19.78 9.39
C LEU A 573 -15.43 -18.80 10.55
N SER A 574 -16.53 -18.57 11.26
CA SER A 574 -16.56 -17.81 12.52
C SER A 574 -16.67 -18.75 13.73
N THR A 575 -16.15 -18.33 14.89
CA THR A 575 -16.30 -19.05 16.18
C THR A 575 -15.86 -20.52 16.14
N VAL A 576 -14.59 -20.78 15.81
CA VAL A 576 -14.08 -22.16 15.65
C VAL A 576 -13.38 -22.62 16.93
N THR A 577 -13.95 -23.65 17.59
CA THR A 577 -13.51 -24.12 18.92
C THR A 577 -13.30 -25.64 18.93
N ASN A 578 -12.26 -26.10 18.24
CA ASN A 578 -11.93 -27.54 18.09
C ASN A 578 -12.94 -28.32 17.23
N ASN A 579 -13.53 -27.65 16.24
CA ASN A 579 -14.40 -28.28 15.26
C ASN A 579 -13.57 -29.06 14.22
N THR A 580 -14.10 -30.18 13.74
CA THR A 580 -13.57 -30.92 12.59
C THR A 580 -14.35 -30.55 11.34
N ILE A 581 -13.66 -30.04 10.32
CA ILE A 581 -14.20 -29.59 9.05
C ILE A 581 -13.53 -30.37 7.93
N ASP A 582 -14.32 -31.16 7.20
CA ASP A 582 -13.84 -31.92 6.05
C ASP A 582 -14.20 -31.22 4.74
N VAL A 583 -13.22 -30.51 4.17
CA VAL A 583 -13.36 -29.80 2.89
C VAL A 583 -13.52 -30.77 1.73
N GLY A 584 -12.99 -31.99 1.86
CA GLY A 584 -13.15 -33.04 0.85
C GLY A 584 -14.61 -33.43 0.65
N ASN A 585 -15.40 -33.43 1.73
CA ASN A 585 -16.85 -33.69 1.66
C ASN A 585 -17.64 -32.55 1.01
N LEU A 586 -17.15 -31.30 1.10
CA LEU A 586 -17.73 -30.15 0.40
C LEU A 586 -17.39 -30.18 -1.09
N ASN A 587 -16.16 -30.54 -1.44
CA ASN A 587 -15.68 -30.61 -2.83
C ASN A 587 -16.05 -31.92 -3.55
N LYS A 588 -16.80 -32.81 -2.89
CA LYS A 588 -17.18 -34.11 -3.45
C LYS A 588 -17.93 -33.95 -4.77
N ASN A 589 -17.69 -34.85 -5.73
CA ASN A 589 -18.29 -34.82 -7.06
C ASN A 589 -18.09 -33.51 -7.84
N ASN A 590 -17.04 -32.74 -7.51
CA ASN A 590 -16.78 -31.41 -8.07
C ASN A 590 -17.94 -30.42 -7.86
N TRP A 591 -18.70 -30.59 -6.78
CA TRP A 591 -19.76 -29.65 -6.43
C TRP A 591 -19.22 -28.31 -5.96
N ASN A 592 -18.05 -28.31 -5.32
CA ASN A 592 -17.35 -27.10 -4.92
C ASN A 592 -15.88 -27.26 -5.30
N ALA A 593 -15.18 -26.14 -5.37
CA ALA A 593 -13.75 -26.06 -5.63
C ALA A 593 -13.04 -25.33 -4.48
N ILE A 594 -13.47 -25.58 -3.23
CA ILE A 594 -12.94 -24.90 -2.06
C ILE A 594 -11.44 -25.18 -1.95
N ASP A 595 -10.66 -24.14 -2.24
CA ASP A 595 -9.21 -24.13 -2.13
C ASP A 595 -8.74 -23.26 -0.96
N THR A 596 -9.62 -22.44 -0.39
CA THR A 596 -9.29 -21.49 0.67
C THR A 596 -10.24 -21.64 1.85
N VAL A 597 -9.69 -21.80 3.06
CA VAL A 597 -10.43 -21.82 4.31
C VAL A 597 -9.97 -20.65 5.18
N VAL A 598 -10.87 -19.73 5.50
CA VAL A 598 -10.62 -18.57 6.36
C VAL A 598 -11.17 -18.84 7.75
N LEU A 599 -10.34 -18.63 8.78
CA LEU A 599 -10.65 -18.84 10.18
C LEU A 599 -10.69 -17.48 10.91
N ASP A 600 -11.88 -16.86 10.95
CA ASP A 600 -12.09 -15.48 11.40
C ASP A 600 -12.03 -15.25 12.91
N ASP A 601 -12.25 -16.31 13.70
CA ASP A 601 -12.06 -16.31 15.14
C ASP A 601 -11.88 -17.75 15.65
N ALA A 602 -10.74 -18.36 15.30
CA ALA A 602 -10.42 -19.71 15.74
C ALA A 602 -9.62 -19.72 17.05
N SER A 603 -10.04 -20.52 18.02
CA SER A 603 -9.18 -20.92 19.13
C SER A 603 -8.41 -22.20 18.80
N ALA A 604 -9.07 -23.15 18.12
CA ALA A 604 -8.52 -24.43 17.65
C ALA A 604 -9.35 -24.92 16.48
N ALA A 605 -8.75 -25.64 15.53
CA ALA A 605 -9.49 -26.18 14.38
C ALA A 605 -8.83 -27.44 13.83
N VAL A 606 -9.65 -28.36 13.30
CA VAL A 606 -9.19 -29.47 12.47
C VAL A 606 -9.80 -29.29 11.09
N VAL A 607 -8.99 -28.90 10.12
CA VAL A 607 -9.35 -28.76 8.72
C VAL A 607 -8.68 -29.89 7.94
N GLN A 608 -9.46 -30.67 7.21
CA GLN A 608 -8.99 -31.86 6.50
C GLN A 608 -9.63 -31.99 5.12
N GLY A 609 -9.12 -32.93 4.32
CA GLY A 609 -9.58 -33.10 2.93
C GLY A 609 -9.17 -31.93 2.01
N LEU A 610 -8.17 -31.15 2.41
CA LEU A 610 -7.67 -30.00 1.65
C LEU A 610 -7.01 -30.48 0.34
N VAL A 611 -7.34 -29.83 -0.77
CA VAL A 611 -6.73 -30.15 -2.07
C VAL A 611 -5.30 -29.61 -2.15
N ASN A 612 -4.56 -30.02 -3.19
CA ASN A 612 -3.18 -29.58 -3.34
C ASN A 612 -3.11 -28.05 -3.47
N SER A 613 -2.18 -27.43 -2.73
CA SER A 613 -2.01 -25.97 -2.68
C SER A 613 -3.19 -25.21 -2.06
N SER A 614 -4.05 -25.86 -1.28
CA SER A 614 -5.07 -25.16 -0.50
C SER A 614 -4.45 -24.16 0.48
N THR A 615 -5.16 -23.07 0.73
CA THR A 615 -4.80 -22.03 1.70
C THR A 615 -5.66 -22.15 2.94
N VAL A 616 -5.04 -22.26 4.12
CA VAL A 616 -5.69 -22.03 5.40
C VAL A 616 -5.26 -20.66 5.90
N GLN A 617 -6.21 -19.74 6.05
CA GLN A 617 -5.95 -18.40 6.57
C GLN A 617 -6.44 -18.27 8.01
N VAL A 618 -5.57 -17.85 8.92
CA VAL A 618 -5.90 -17.53 10.30
C VAL A 618 -5.92 -16.01 10.44
N THR A 619 -7.09 -15.40 10.64
CA THR A 619 -7.22 -13.93 10.72
C THR A 619 -7.43 -13.41 12.13
N LYS A 620 -7.60 -14.31 13.12
CA LYS A 620 -7.65 -13.96 14.54
C LYS A 620 -6.52 -13.00 14.92
N THR A 621 -6.86 -11.91 15.60
CA THR A 621 -5.87 -10.96 16.10
C THR A 621 -5.09 -11.60 17.26
N GLY A 622 -3.76 -11.61 17.16
CA GLY A 622 -2.89 -12.33 18.09
C GLY A 622 -2.80 -13.84 17.79
N GLN A 623 -2.27 -14.61 18.74
CA GLN A 623 -2.00 -16.03 18.54
C GLN A 623 -3.25 -16.89 18.78
N THR A 624 -3.49 -17.88 17.93
CA THR A 624 -4.43 -18.98 18.23
C THR A 624 -3.91 -19.76 19.44
N THR A 625 -4.79 -19.99 20.41
CA THR A 625 -4.44 -20.51 21.74
C THR A 625 -4.60 -22.03 21.86
N GLY A 626 -5.10 -22.70 20.83
CA GLY A 626 -5.25 -24.14 20.73
C GLY A 626 -4.66 -24.68 19.43
N ALA A 627 -4.59 -26.01 19.32
CA ALA A 627 -3.92 -26.67 18.20
C ALA A 627 -4.66 -26.44 16.87
N LEU A 628 -3.89 -26.25 15.80
CA LEU A 628 -4.39 -26.23 14.43
C LEU A 628 -3.97 -27.53 13.74
N THR A 629 -4.93 -28.26 13.18
CA THR A 629 -4.66 -29.38 12.28
C THR A 629 -5.12 -29.01 10.88
N SER A 630 -4.23 -29.12 9.91
CA SER A 630 -4.48 -28.80 8.50
C SER A 630 -3.95 -29.94 7.63
N ASN A 631 -4.83 -30.89 7.31
CA ASN A 631 -4.46 -32.10 6.56
C ASN A 631 -4.95 -32.05 5.12
N LEU A 632 -4.05 -32.36 4.21
CA LEU A 632 -4.31 -32.54 2.79
C LEU A 632 -5.00 -33.88 2.52
N ALA A 633 -5.80 -33.92 1.46
CA ALA A 633 -6.35 -35.14 0.90
C ALA A 633 -5.25 -36.06 0.35
N THR A 634 -5.57 -37.34 0.16
CA THR A 634 -4.63 -38.33 -0.39
C THR A 634 -4.06 -37.87 -1.74
N GLY A 635 -2.73 -37.86 -1.85
CA GLY A 635 -2.02 -37.49 -3.08
C GLY A 635 -1.66 -36.00 -3.22
N ALA A 636 -2.21 -35.13 -2.36
CA ALA A 636 -1.80 -33.72 -2.29
C ALA A 636 -0.53 -33.56 -1.43
N THR A 637 0.31 -32.58 -1.79
CA THR A 637 1.66 -32.42 -1.20
C THR A 637 1.93 -31.05 -0.61
N THR A 638 1.25 -30.01 -1.09
CA THR A 638 1.54 -28.62 -0.71
C THR A 638 0.39 -28.01 0.08
N LEU A 639 0.68 -27.38 1.21
CA LEU A 639 -0.24 -26.59 2.02
C LEU A 639 0.25 -25.13 2.09
N ASN A 640 -0.66 -24.19 1.90
CA ASN A 640 -0.41 -22.77 2.14
C ASN A 640 -1.07 -22.36 3.47
N LEU A 641 -0.32 -21.70 4.34
CA LEU A 641 -0.81 -21.14 5.60
C LEU A 641 -0.62 -19.63 5.55
N LYS A 642 -1.71 -18.88 5.69
CA LYS A 642 -1.68 -17.41 5.75
C LYS A 642 -2.03 -16.94 7.15
N LEU A 643 -1.13 -16.20 7.79
CA LEU A 643 -1.27 -15.70 9.15
C LEU A 643 -1.55 -14.20 9.12
N GLY A 644 -2.82 -13.82 9.28
CA GLY A 644 -3.31 -12.43 9.30
C GLY A 644 -4.13 -12.05 8.08
N ALA A 645 -4.99 -11.03 8.25
CA ALA A 645 -5.87 -10.51 7.20
C ALA A 645 -5.21 -9.42 6.33
N GLY A 646 -4.24 -8.68 6.85
CA GLY A 646 -3.55 -7.58 6.15
C GLY A 646 -4.35 -6.28 6.04
N THR A 647 -5.45 -6.10 6.77
CA THR A 647 -6.35 -4.93 6.62
C THR A 647 -6.36 -4.00 7.85
N THR A 648 -6.48 -4.51 9.08
CA THR A 648 -6.62 -3.66 10.29
C THR A 648 -6.01 -4.23 11.59
N THR A 649 -5.30 -5.36 11.56
CA THR A 649 -4.87 -6.04 12.79
C THR A 649 -3.70 -5.32 13.47
N SER A 650 -3.85 -5.02 14.77
CA SER A 650 -2.79 -4.40 15.59
C SER A 650 -1.70 -5.39 16.05
N ALA A 651 -1.97 -6.70 15.96
CA ALA A 651 -1.04 -7.77 16.31
C ALA A 651 -0.95 -8.82 15.20
N ALA A 652 0.21 -9.48 15.10
CA ALA A 652 0.43 -10.60 14.20
C ALA A 652 -0.44 -11.80 14.59
N ALA A 653 -0.79 -12.62 13.61
CA ALA A 653 -1.48 -13.88 13.84
C ALA A 653 -0.47 -15.03 13.93
N GLY A 654 -0.80 -16.09 14.65
CA GLY A 654 0.04 -17.28 14.70
C GLY A 654 -0.56 -18.43 15.49
N ILE A 655 0.25 -19.45 15.79
CA ILE A 655 -0.20 -20.75 16.29
C ILE A 655 0.61 -21.16 17.52
N LYS A 656 0.03 -20.95 18.72
CA LYS A 656 0.78 -21.10 19.98
C LYS A 656 0.83 -22.52 20.55
N THR A 657 -0.06 -23.43 20.15
CA THR A 657 -0.07 -24.83 20.67
C THR A 657 0.56 -25.82 19.69
N GLY A 658 0.76 -25.41 18.43
CA GLY A 658 1.38 -26.21 17.39
C GLY A 658 0.48 -26.47 16.18
N LEU A 659 1.14 -26.79 15.05
CA LEU A 659 0.54 -27.11 13.77
C LEU A 659 0.71 -28.60 13.45
N THR A 660 -0.39 -29.30 13.22
CA THR A 660 -0.39 -30.68 12.70
C THR A 660 -0.70 -30.67 11.20
N THR A 661 0.12 -31.32 10.39
CA THR A 661 -0.13 -31.45 8.95
C THR A 661 0.53 -32.70 8.35
N ASN A 662 -0.06 -33.25 7.29
CA ASN A 662 0.50 -34.34 6.49
C ASN A 662 1.19 -33.84 5.19
N ALA A 663 1.34 -32.52 5.02
CA ALA A 663 1.98 -31.93 3.84
C ALA A 663 3.47 -32.28 3.72
N THR A 664 3.96 -32.30 2.48
CA THR A 664 5.38 -32.40 2.14
C THR A 664 6.03 -31.02 2.08
N THR A 665 5.29 -30.04 1.55
CA THR A 665 5.69 -28.63 1.47
C THR A 665 4.68 -27.76 2.20
N LEU A 666 5.17 -26.92 3.11
CA LEU A 666 4.38 -25.92 3.81
C LEU A 666 4.87 -24.52 3.43
N ASN A 667 4.00 -23.72 2.82
CA ASN A 667 4.28 -22.30 2.60
C ASN A 667 3.59 -21.50 3.69
N ILE A 668 4.33 -20.69 4.43
CA ILE A 668 3.81 -19.81 5.48
C ILE A 668 3.97 -18.38 5.01
N GLN A 669 2.84 -17.68 4.90
CA GLN A 669 2.81 -16.25 4.61
C GLN A 669 2.26 -15.50 5.82
N THR A 670 3.09 -14.67 6.44
CA THR A 670 2.65 -13.73 7.46
C THR A 670 2.14 -12.45 6.80
N ASN A 671 1.04 -11.89 7.33
CA ASN A 671 0.33 -10.78 6.71
C ASN A 671 -0.30 -9.89 7.78
N ALA A 672 0.56 -9.27 8.60
CA ALA A 672 0.16 -8.30 9.61
C ALA A 672 -0.53 -7.08 8.97
N GLY A 673 -1.51 -6.50 9.67
CA GLY A 673 -2.22 -5.31 9.18
C GLY A 673 -1.32 -4.07 9.05
N PRO A 674 -1.71 -3.08 8.22
CA PRO A 674 -0.95 -1.84 8.02
C PRO A 674 -0.81 -1.00 9.29
N THR A 675 -1.62 -1.28 10.32
CA THR A 675 -1.61 -0.61 11.62
C THR A 675 -0.81 -1.33 12.71
N ALA A 676 -0.19 -2.49 12.40
CA ALA A 676 0.63 -3.24 13.36
C ALA A 676 1.94 -2.50 13.66
N THR A 677 2.26 -2.33 14.95
CA THR A 677 3.51 -1.69 15.38
C THR A 677 4.71 -2.60 15.14
N ALA A 678 5.90 -2.03 15.01
CA ALA A 678 7.14 -2.78 14.88
C ALA A 678 7.38 -3.77 16.04
N GLY A 679 8.18 -4.82 15.79
CA GLY A 679 8.53 -5.85 16.77
C GLY A 679 7.47 -6.95 16.86
N ALA A 680 7.13 -7.37 18.08
CA ALA A 680 6.26 -8.53 18.33
C ALA A 680 4.91 -8.49 17.61
N ASN A 681 4.35 -7.31 17.36
CA ASN A 681 3.08 -7.15 16.63
C ASN A 681 3.20 -7.42 15.12
N ARG A 682 4.41 -7.60 14.60
CA ARG A 682 4.69 -8.04 13.22
C ARG A 682 5.47 -9.37 13.19
N THR A 683 5.63 -10.04 14.32
CA THR A 683 6.27 -11.37 14.40
C THR A 683 5.22 -12.45 14.62
N SER A 684 5.09 -13.36 13.65
CA SER A 684 4.16 -14.49 13.77
C SER A 684 4.86 -15.68 14.40
N VAL A 685 4.32 -16.20 15.51
CA VAL A 685 4.90 -17.37 16.20
C VAL A 685 4.18 -18.66 15.82
N ILE A 686 4.93 -19.72 15.54
CA ILE A 686 4.46 -21.11 15.49
C ILE A 686 5.27 -21.91 16.52
N ASP A 687 4.59 -22.41 17.54
CA ASP A 687 5.25 -23.01 18.70
C ASP A 687 5.90 -24.37 18.38
N ALA A 688 5.20 -25.23 17.66
CA ALA A 688 5.68 -26.58 17.34
C ALA A 688 5.03 -27.15 16.06
N PHE A 689 5.68 -28.15 15.47
CA PHE A 689 5.12 -28.94 14.36
C PHE A 689 4.86 -30.39 14.77
N THR A 690 3.77 -30.95 14.26
CA THR A 690 3.51 -32.39 14.23
C THR A 690 3.26 -32.78 12.77
N ALA A 691 4.33 -33.09 12.04
CA ALA A 691 4.25 -33.39 10.63
C ALA A 691 5.14 -34.58 10.25
N THR A 692 4.54 -35.63 9.67
CA THR A 692 5.25 -36.88 9.35
C THR A 692 5.95 -36.87 7.99
N ASN A 693 5.52 -35.97 7.11
CA ASN A 693 5.92 -35.96 5.69
C ASN A 693 6.70 -34.72 5.26
N LEU A 694 6.75 -33.70 6.12
CA LEU A 694 7.27 -32.38 5.79
C LEU A 694 8.76 -32.43 5.46
N THR A 695 9.13 -31.91 4.28
CA THR A 695 10.51 -31.75 3.83
C THR A 695 10.85 -30.31 3.48
N ASN A 696 9.85 -29.43 3.32
CA ASN A 696 10.04 -28.03 2.95
C ASN A 696 9.11 -27.11 3.75
N ILE A 697 9.67 -26.04 4.31
CA ILE A 697 8.97 -24.92 4.93
C ILE A 697 9.46 -23.63 4.28
N ASN A 698 8.61 -22.96 3.52
CA ASN A 698 8.95 -21.68 2.89
C ASN A 698 8.27 -20.55 3.65
N LEU A 699 9.00 -19.51 4.01
CA LEU A 699 8.50 -18.40 4.81
C LEU A 699 8.51 -17.10 3.99
N THR A 700 7.40 -16.36 4.03
CA THR A 700 7.24 -15.06 3.36
C THR A 700 6.45 -14.11 4.25
N GLY A 701 6.55 -12.80 4.00
CA GLY A 701 5.83 -11.78 4.76
C GLY A 701 6.70 -11.13 5.83
N THR A 702 6.14 -10.69 6.95
CA THR A 702 6.88 -10.15 8.11
C THR A 702 7.58 -11.23 8.93
N ALA A 703 8.33 -10.84 9.97
CA ALA A 703 9.09 -11.73 10.85
C ALA A 703 8.33 -12.98 11.35
N VAL A 704 9.08 -14.08 11.54
CA VAL A 704 8.55 -15.39 11.97
C VAL A 704 9.39 -15.94 13.11
N GLU A 705 8.73 -16.49 14.12
CA GLU A 705 9.36 -17.33 15.13
C GLU A 705 8.84 -18.77 15.03
N LEU A 706 9.74 -19.71 14.80
CA LEU A 706 9.50 -21.15 14.89
C LEU A 706 10.14 -21.65 16.19
N THR A 707 9.39 -21.61 17.30
CA THR A 707 9.94 -21.93 18.64
C THR A 707 10.51 -23.36 18.69
N ASN A 708 9.81 -24.32 18.08
CA ASN A 708 10.29 -25.69 17.89
C ASN A 708 9.98 -26.19 16.47
N ALA A 709 10.95 -26.06 15.57
CA ALA A 709 10.89 -26.51 14.18
C ALA A 709 11.16 -28.02 13.99
N ALA A 710 11.20 -28.81 15.08
CA ALA A 710 11.44 -30.25 14.97
C ALA A 710 10.35 -30.97 14.15
N THR A 711 10.78 -31.77 13.19
CA THR A 711 9.96 -32.60 12.30
C THR A 711 10.41 -34.06 12.38
N THR A 712 9.70 -34.99 11.73
CA THR A 712 10.13 -36.41 11.68
C THR A 712 11.07 -36.74 10.53
N LYS A 713 11.24 -35.83 9.57
CA LYS A 713 12.15 -35.95 8.41
C LYS A 713 13.03 -34.72 8.34
N ALA A 714 14.18 -34.84 7.68
CA ALA A 714 15.00 -33.67 7.34
C ALA A 714 14.17 -32.65 6.55
N VAL A 715 14.27 -31.38 6.95
CA VAL A 715 13.47 -30.29 6.40
C VAL A 715 14.37 -29.16 5.90
N THR A 716 14.01 -28.57 4.76
CA THR A 716 14.54 -27.29 4.29
C THR A 716 13.62 -26.18 4.74
N ILE A 717 14.09 -25.30 5.62
CA ILE A 717 13.41 -24.10 6.09
C ILE A 717 14.03 -22.89 5.39
N ASP A 718 13.23 -22.11 4.67
CA ASP A 718 13.70 -20.97 3.88
C ASP A 718 13.02 -19.68 4.34
N GLY A 719 13.78 -18.83 5.05
CA GLY A 719 13.40 -17.50 5.53
C GLY A 719 13.81 -16.35 4.61
N SER A 720 14.40 -16.62 3.45
CA SER A 720 15.05 -15.60 2.61
C SER A 720 14.12 -14.50 2.11
N GLN A 721 12.81 -14.77 2.09
CA GLN A 721 11.77 -13.86 1.59
C GLN A 721 10.98 -13.14 2.71
N LEU A 722 11.47 -13.18 3.95
CA LEU A 722 10.93 -12.40 5.06
C LEU A 722 11.30 -10.92 4.89
N THR A 723 10.42 -10.04 5.37
CA THR A 723 10.47 -8.56 5.24
C THR A 723 10.71 -7.86 6.58
N GLY A 724 11.07 -8.64 7.60
CA GLY A 724 11.37 -8.15 8.94
C GLY A 724 10.16 -7.83 9.82
N ASP A 725 10.42 -7.45 11.06
CA ASP A 725 9.43 -7.10 12.08
C ASP A 725 8.98 -5.62 12.01
N GLY A 726 9.38 -4.90 10.96
CA GLY A 726 9.04 -3.49 10.77
C GLY A 726 9.80 -2.51 11.66
N GLY A 727 10.87 -2.93 12.33
CA GLY A 727 11.78 -2.04 13.04
C GLY A 727 12.33 -0.93 12.14
N THR A 728 12.66 0.22 12.73
CA THR A 728 13.31 1.33 12.03
C THR A 728 14.81 1.28 12.27
N GLY A 729 15.63 1.22 11.22
CA GLY A 729 17.08 1.21 11.33
C GLY A 729 17.76 0.47 10.18
N SER A 730 19.06 0.19 10.33
CA SER A 730 19.78 -0.73 9.45
C SER A 730 19.14 -2.12 9.51
N PRO A 731 19.17 -2.93 8.44
CA PRO A 731 18.78 -4.35 8.50
C PRO A 731 19.41 -5.12 9.67
N ALA A 732 20.58 -4.68 10.14
CA ALA A 732 21.30 -5.16 11.32
C ALA A 732 20.59 -5.03 12.69
N VAL A 733 19.41 -4.39 12.78
CA VAL A 733 18.62 -4.34 14.04
C VAL A 733 17.19 -4.84 13.90
N ILE A 734 16.72 -5.03 12.67
CA ILE A 734 15.37 -5.51 12.35
C ILE A 734 15.37 -7.03 12.49
N LYS A 735 14.35 -7.62 13.11
CA LYS A 735 14.29 -9.08 13.30
C LYS A 735 13.62 -9.77 12.12
N GLY A 736 14.21 -10.88 11.67
CA GLY A 736 13.70 -11.73 10.58
C GLY A 736 13.10 -13.04 11.10
N LEU A 737 13.90 -14.10 11.06
CA LEU A 737 13.61 -15.45 11.47
C LEU A 737 14.22 -15.75 12.84
N THR A 738 13.40 -16.25 13.77
CA THR A 738 13.89 -16.98 14.94
C THR A 738 13.50 -18.44 14.82
N VAL A 739 14.44 -19.36 15.01
CA VAL A 739 14.18 -20.79 14.88
C VAL A 739 14.86 -21.58 16.00
N GLY A 740 14.13 -22.53 16.58
CA GLY A 740 14.66 -23.49 17.55
C GLY A 740 14.20 -24.92 17.30
N GLY A 741 14.58 -25.83 18.18
CA GLY A 741 14.19 -27.25 18.13
C GLY A 741 15.28 -28.19 17.60
N ASN A 742 15.09 -29.49 17.85
CA ASN A 742 16.00 -30.53 17.39
C ASN A 742 15.61 -30.99 15.98
N LEU A 743 16.19 -30.34 14.97
CA LEU A 743 16.00 -30.72 13.58
C LEU A 743 16.63 -32.10 13.29
N VAL A 744 16.01 -32.84 12.37
CA VAL A 744 16.55 -34.12 11.90
C VAL A 744 17.83 -33.87 11.10
N ALA A 745 18.86 -34.70 11.31
CA ALA A 745 20.11 -34.60 10.57
C ALA A 745 19.87 -34.58 9.05
N GLY A 746 20.53 -33.67 8.35
CA GLY A 746 20.30 -33.34 6.94
C GLY A 746 19.36 -32.15 6.70
N SER A 747 18.76 -31.58 7.74
CA SER A 747 17.94 -30.36 7.63
C SER A 747 18.80 -29.14 7.25
N THR A 748 18.19 -28.18 6.56
CA THR A 748 18.83 -26.92 6.17
C THR A 748 17.94 -25.76 6.58
N VAL A 749 18.50 -24.71 7.18
CA VAL A 749 17.80 -23.47 7.50
C VAL A 749 18.52 -22.32 6.81
N THR A 750 17.78 -21.53 6.05
CA THR A 750 18.25 -20.25 5.50
C THR A 750 17.49 -19.13 6.20
N GLY A 751 18.21 -18.16 6.74
CA GLY A 751 17.65 -16.93 7.29
C GLY A 751 17.19 -15.95 6.20
N SER A 752 16.95 -14.72 6.63
CA SER A 752 16.43 -13.62 5.85
C SER A 752 17.54 -12.63 5.46
N ASP A 753 17.13 -11.42 5.06
CA ASP A 753 18.04 -10.28 4.85
C ASP A 753 18.20 -9.41 6.11
N TYR A 754 17.66 -9.87 7.25
CA TYR A 754 17.55 -9.15 8.53
C TYR A 754 18.12 -10.03 9.65
N VAL A 755 18.25 -9.49 10.87
CA VAL A 755 18.80 -10.24 12.00
C VAL A 755 17.97 -11.48 12.32
N ASP A 756 18.58 -12.64 12.12
CA ASP A 756 18.02 -13.93 12.45
C ASP A 756 18.65 -14.51 13.71
N THR A 757 17.94 -15.44 14.34
CA THR A 757 18.40 -16.15 15.53
C THR A 757 18.17 -17.64 15.40
N PHE A 758 19.26 -18.39 15.40
CA PHE A 758 19.28 -19.84 15.26
C PHE A 758 19.64 -20.49 16.60
N ASN A 759 18.63 -20.98 17.32
CA ASN A 759 18.82 -21.79 18.51
C ASN A 759 19.15 -23.22 18.06
N LEU A 760 20.44 -23.57 18.11
CA LEU A 760 20.95 -24.80 17.54
C LEU A 760 20.38 -26.03 18.26
N GLY A 761 19.98 -27.03 17.47
CA GLY A 761 19.54 -28.33 17.96
C GLY A 761 20.69 -29.34 18.04
N THR A 762 20.36 -30.63 18.08
CA THR A 762 21.32 -31.71 17.86
C THR A 762 22.08 -31.56 16.53
N VAL A 763 23.32 -32.04 16.47
CA VAL A 763 24.19 -31.92 15.28
C VAL A 763 23.63 -32.62 14.04
N GLY A 764 24.06 -32.14 12.87
CA GLY A 764 23.76 -32.72 11.57
C GLY A 764 22.93 -31.82 10.65
N SER A 765 22.58 -30.60 11.08
CA SER A 765 21.85 -29.62 10.28
C SER A 765 22.78 -28.56 9.69
N SER A 766 22.33 -27.86 8.66
CA SER A 766 23.04 -26.71 8.07
C SER A 766 22.24 -25.43 8.32
N TYR A 767 22.90 -24.37 8.74
CA TYR A 767 22.32 -23.07 9.03
C TYR A 767 23.08 -22.02 8.22
N ASN A 768 22.35 -21.21 7.46
CA ASN A 768 22.85 -20.08 6.70
C ASN A 768 22.13 -18.82 7.16
N GLY A 769 22.86 -17.84 7.70
CA GLY A 769 22.31 -16.58 8.21
C GLY A 769 21.63 -15.77 7.11
N GLY A 770 22.28 -15.62 5.96
CA GLY A 770 21.78 -14.78 4.88
C GLY A 770 22.46 -13.41 4.91
N LYS A 771 21.69 -12.33 5.06
CA LYS A 771 22.26 -11.00 5.37
C LYS A 771 21.79 -10.57 6.76
N GLY A 772 22.52 -9.67 7.38
CA GLY A 772 22.18 -9.15 8.70
C GLY A 772 23.18 -9.62 9.74
N ASP A 773 23.07 -9.11 10.95
CA ASP A 773 23.98 -9.49 12.04
C ASP A 773 23.38 -10.69 12.79
N ASP A 774 23.54 -11.88 12.21
CA ASP A 774 22.85 -13.08 12.64
C ASP A 774 23.47 -13.73 13.87
N VAL A 775 22.62 -14.38 14.68
CA VAL A 775 23.02 -14.98 15.96
C VAL A 775 22.76 -16.47 15.98
N PHE A 776 23.81 -17.26 16.19
CA PHE A 776 23.74 -18.71 16.39
C PHE A 776 23.94 -19.00 17.87
N VAL A 777 23.01 -19.72 18.51
CA VAL A 777 23.03 -19.97 19.95
C VAL A 777 23.16 -21.46 20.21
N ALA A 778 24.23 -21.85 20.89
CA ALA A 778 24.44 -23.19 21.43
C ALA A 778 24.30 -23.15 22.96
N ALA A 779 23.31 -23.88 23.49
CA ALA A 779 23.14 -24.10 24.93
C ALA A 779 24.01 -25.26 25.48
N ASN A 780 24.65 -26.03 24.57
CA ASN A 780 25.55 -27.12 24.87
C ASN A 780 26.59 -27.23 23.75
N LEU A 781 27.87 -27.40 24.10
CA LEU A 781 28.94 -27.56 23.11
C LEU A 781 28.70 -28.74 22.15
N ALA A 782 28.02 -29.79 22.61
CA ALA A 782 27.63 -30.95 21.79
C ALA A 782 26.68 -30.59 20.62
N GLN A 783 26.14 -29.37 20.58
CA GLN A 783 25.32 -28.85 19.49
C GLN A 783 26.17 -28.26 18.35
N LEU A 784 27.46 -27.99 18.57
CA LEU A 784 28.39 -27.69 17.48
C LEU A 784 28.89 -28.99 16.86
N ARG A 785 29.33 -29.93 17.71
CA ARG A 785 29.91 -31.21 17.29
C ARG A 785 29.56 -32.35 18.27
N SER A 786 29.23 -33.52 17.71
CA SER A 786 29.16 -34.78 18.46
C SER A 786 29.77 -35.91 17.62
N GLY A 787 30.91 -36.43 18.08
CA GLY A 787 31.72 -37.35 17.28
C GLY A 787 32.23 -36.68 16.00
N ALA A 788 31.95 -37.27 14.83
CA ALA A 788 32.32 -36.73 13.53
C ALA A 788 31.16 -35.97 12.82
N THR A 789 30.06 -35.70 13.54
CA THR A 789 28.90 -34.98 13.01
C THR A 789 28.85 -33.57 13.56
N TYR A 790 28.55 -32.63 12.68
CA TYR A 790 28.62 -31.19 12.92
C TYR A 790 27.30 -30.53 12.54
N ASN A 791 26.98 -29.43 13.21
CA ASN A 791 26.14 -28.42 12.57
C ASN A 791 27.03 -27.57 11.67
N LYS A 792 26.59 -27.36 10.43
CA LYS A 792 27.25 -26.46 9.48
C LYS A 792 26.69 -25.07 9.68
N ILE A 793 27.53 -24.12 9.99
CA ILE A 793 27.12 -22.76 10.33
C ILE A 793 27.82 -21.81 9.38
N ASP A 794 27.03 -21.09 8.59
CA ASP A 794 27.47 -20.03 7.72
C ASP A 794 26.72 -18.76 8.12
N GLY A 795 27.41 -17.76 8.64
CA GLY A 795 26.78 -16.49 9.00
C GLY A 795 26.30 -15.68 7.80
N GLY A 796 26.80 -15.93 6.59
CA GLY A 796 26.51 -15.07 5.45
C GLY A 796 27.12 -13.67 5.60
N ALA A 797 26.43 -12.64 5.11
CA ALA A 797 26.93 -11.26 5.10
C ALA A 797 26.48 -10.47 6.34
N GLY A 798 27.40 -9.84 7.05
CA GLY A 798 27.12 -9.06 8.26
C GLY A 798 28.05 -9.44 9.40
N ASP A 799 27.89 -8.80 10.56
CA ASP A 799 28.70 -9.06 11.76
C ASP A 799 28.06 -10.18 12.60
N ASN A 800 28.21 -11.42 12.12
CA ASN A 800 27.53 -12.58 12.71
C ASN A 800 28.20 -13.07 13.99
N SER A 801 27.38 -13.59 14.90
CA SER A 801 27.81 -14.05 16.22
C SER A 801 27.44 -15.51 16.48
N LEU A 802 28.40 -16.29 16.99
CA LEU A 802 28.15 -17.58 17.64
C LEU A 802 28.22 -17.39 19.15
N ILE A 803 27.18 -17.76 19.88
CA ILE A 803 27.12 -17.69 21.35
C ILE A 803 26.99 -19.09 21.91
N VAL A 804 27.98 -19.51 22.70
CA VAL A 804 27.99 -20.77 23.44
C VAL A 804 27.79 -20.47 24.92
N THR A 805 26.64 -20.85 25.46
CA THR A 805 26.32 -20.66 26.87
C THR A 805 26.01 -22.01 27.50
N VAL A 806 26.81 -22.43 28.47
CA VAL A 806 26.66 -23.75 29.12
C VAL A 806 26.67 -23.62 30.64
N GLY A 807 26.01 -24.56 31.32
CA GLY A 807 26.09 -24.68 32.79
C GLY A 807 27.39 -25.32 33.31
N GLY A 808 28.21 -25.91 32.41
CA GLY A 808 29.46 -26.62 32.73
C GLY A 808 30.71 -25.93 32.17
N GLY A 809 31.84 -26.63 32.15
CA GLY A 809 33.04 -26.14 31.45
C GLY A 809 32.86 -26.11 29.94
N ILE A 810 33.57 -25.19 29.27
CA ILE A 810 33.67 -25.13 27.81
C ILE A 810 35.06 -25.64 27.43
N ALA A 811 35.15 -26.64 26.56
CA ALA A 811 36.41 -27.17 26.07
C ALA A 811 36.33 -27.27 24.54
N MET A 812 36.61 -26.16 23.85
CA MET A 812 36.61 -26.11 22.39
C MET A 812 37.96 -26.58 21.85
N VAL A 813 37.92 -27.51 20.91
CA VAL A 813 39.10 -27.98 20.17
C VAL A 813 38.99 -27.54 18.71
N ASP A 814 40.10 -27.61 17.96
CA ASP A 814 40.13 -27.13 16.56
C ASP A 814 39.02 -27.72 15.67
N ASP A 815 38.65 -28.98 15.91
CA ASP A 815 37.53 -29.63 15.21
C ASP A 815 36.21 -28.87 15.37
N ASP A 816 35.93 -28.22 16.50
CA ASP A 816 34.68 -27.48 16.74
C ASP A 816 34.50 -26.28 15.79
N PHE A 817 35.57 -25.81 15.13
CA PHE A 817 35.56 -24.69 14.19
C PHE A 817 35.43 -25.12 12.72
N LYS A 818 35.55 -26.43 12.44
CA LYS A 818 35.65 -26.99 11.08
C LYS A 818 34.54 -26.59 10.12
N GLU A 819 33.31 -26.49 10.61
CA GLU A 819 32.13 -26.19 9.80
C GLU A 819 31.54 -24.81 10.12
N LEU A 820 32.37 -23.89 10.64
CA LEU A 820 32.01 -22.49 10.89
C LEU A 820 32.56 -21.60 9.76
N LYS A 821 31.71 -20.73 9.23
CA LYS A 821 32.05 -19.73 8.21
C LYS A 821 31.37 -18.41 8.49
N ASN A 822 32.00 -17.31 8.08
CA ASN A 822 31.45 -15.96 8.15
C ASN A 822 30.94 -15.57 9.56
N ILE A 823 31.61 -16.04 10.60
CA ILE A 823 31.37 -15.63 11.99
C ILE A 823 32.42 -14.59 12.37
N LYS A 824 31.96 -13.43 12.85
CA LYS A 824 32.83 -12.34 13.29
C LYS A 824 33.09 -12.38 14.79
N THR A 825 32.11 -12.82 15.58
CA THR A 825 32.19 -12.87 17.04
C THR A 825 31.85 -14.27 17.58
N ILE A 826 32.66 -14.79 18.50
CA ILE A 826 32.41 -16.02 19.25
C ILE A 826 32.33 -15.67 20.73
N GLY A 827 31.11 -15.72 21.30
CA GLY A 827 30.86 -15.51 22.72
C GLY A 827 30.85 -16.82 23.50
N LEU A 828 31.67 -16.93 24.54
CA LEU A 828 31.80 -18.11 25.40
C LEU A 828 31.44 -17.76 26.83
N ASN A 829 30.32 -18.31 27.32
CA ASN A 829 29.77 -17.99 28.63
C ASN A 829 29.67 -19.25 29.50
N SER A 830 30.36 -19.26 30.64
CA SER A 830 30.26 -20.32 31.66
C SER A 830 30.17 -19.76 33.08
N THR A 831 29.38 -20.43 33.92
CA THR A 831 29.22 -20.10 35.35
C THR A 831 30.17 -20.95 36.20
N ALA A 832 31.25 -20.35 36.69
CA ALA A 832 32.29 -20.90 37.59
C ALA A 832 33.19 -22.03 37.06
N ASN A 833 33.02 -22.51 35.83
CA ASN A 833 33.82 -23.59 35.27
C ASN A 833 34.91 -23.10 34.32
N THR A 834 35.89 -23.97 34.05
CA THR A 834 36.98 -23.73 33.10
C THR A 834 36.44 -23.50 31.68
N ILE A 835 37.03 -22.52 30.99
CA ILE A 835 36.90 -22.31 29.56
C ILE A 835 38.28 -22.55 28.94
N ASP A 836 38.38 -23.60 28.12
CA ASP A 836 39.58 -23.98 27.39
C ASP A 836 39.28 -23.97 25.89
N VAL A 837 40.08 -23.21 25.14
CA VAL A 837 39.96 -23.07 23.69
C VAL A 837 41.31 -23.40 23.07
N THR A 838 41.35 -24.47 22.29
CA THR A 838 42.53 -24.84 21.48
C THR A 838 42.21 -24.63 20.01
N THR A 839 42.93 -23.72 19.35
CA THR A 839 42.79 -23.47 17.90
C THR A 839 43.77 -24.32 17.09
N GLY A 840 43.65 -24.29 15.77
CA GLY A 840 44.49 -25.03 14.85
C GLY A 840 44.22 -24.68 13.39
N GLY A 841 44.38 -25.68 12.50
CA GLY A 841 44.28 -25.47 11.06
C GLY A 841 42.87 -25.14 10.59
N TRP A 842 41.83 -25.65 11.26
CA TRP A 842 40.45 -25.30 10.93
C TRP A 842 40.12 -23.87 11.34
N TYR A 843 40.50 -23.47 12.55
CA TYR A 843 40.33 -22.09 13.02
C TYR A 843 41.03 -21.08 12.09
N ASP A 844 42.29 -21.34 11.72
CA ASP A 844 43.04 -20.49 10.79
C ASP A 844 42.38 -20.39 9.42
N ALA A 845 41.94 -21.52 8.86
CA ALA A 845 41.26 -21.55 7.57
C ALA A 845 39.96 -20.75 7.57
N SER A 846 39.21 -20.77 8.68
CA SER A 846 37.91 -20.10 8.78
C SER A 846 38.00 -18.60 9.02
N PHE A 847 39.02 -18.12 9.77
CA PHE A 847 38.99 -16.76 10.32
C PHE A 847 40.12 -15.83 9.86
N LYS A 848 41.25 -16.35 9.34
CA LYS A 848 42.44 -15.51 9.11
C LYS A 848 42.23 -14.31 8.18
N SER A 849 41.34 -14.44 7.20
CA SER A 849 41.16 -13.40 6.17
C SER A 849 40.38 -12.19 6.69
N ALA A 850 39.52 -12.37 7.69
CA ALA A 850 38.61 -11.33 8.18
C ALA A 850 38.89 -10.94 9.65
N GLY A 851 39.69 -11.76 10.35
CA GLY A 851 39.86 -11.72 11.79
C GLY A 851 38.59 -12.14 12.54
N VAL A 852 38.73 -12.48 13.81
CA VAL A 852 37.62 -12.94 14.65
C VAL A 852 37.76 -12.38 16.07
N ASN A 853 36.63 -12.01 16.67
CA ASN A 853 36.55 -11.58 18.05
C ASN A 853 36.06 -12.75 18.91
N VAL A 854 36.81 -13.10 19.95
CA VAL A 854 36.41 -14.10 20.95
C VAL A 854 36.14 -13.36 22.26
N GLU A 855 34.89 -13.42 22.71
CA GLU A 855 34.47 -12.83 23.98
C GLU A 855 34.22 -13.92 25.01
N ILE A 856 35.01 -13.92 26.08
CA ILE A 856 34.97 -14.92 27.14
C ILE A 856 34.46 -14.26 28.42
N ALA A 857 33.36 -14.78 28.96
CA ALA A 857 32.85 -14.43 30.28
C ALA A 857 32.90 -15.66 31.20
N ALA A 858 33.94 -15.74 32.02
CA ALA A 858 34.11 -16.78 33.04
C ALA A 858 33.95 -16.14 34.42
N THR A 859 33.01 -16.59 35.25
CA THR A 859 32.84 -15.96 36.58
C THR A 859 34.01 -16.24 37.51
N THR A 860 34.40 -17.51 37.70
CA THR A 860 35.51 -17.88 38.60
C THR A 860 36.43 -18.98 38.06
N GLY A 861 36.12 -19.59 36.92
CA GLY A 861 36.90 -20.70 36.36
C GLY A 861 38.21 -20.25 35.71
N ALA A 862 39.10 -21.20 35.43
CA ALA A 862 40.31 -20.94 34.64
C ALA A 862 39.94 -20.61 33.19
N VAL A 863 40.71 -19.74 32.55
CA VAL A 863 40.56 -19.41 31.13
C VAL A 863 41.84 -19.75 30.43
N THR A 864 41.77 -20.61 29.41
CA THR A 864 42.91 -20.94 28.55
C THR A 864 42.51 -20.71 27.10
N PHE A 865 43.30 -19.91 26.38
CA PHE A 865 43.17 -19.72 24.94
C PHE A 865 44.51 -20.05 24.29
N THR A 866 44.57 -21.16 23.53
CA THR A 866 45.77 -21.62 22.83
C THR A 866 45.63 -21.33 21.34
N GLY A 867 46.08 -20.14 20.95
CA GLY A 867 45.92 -19.53 19.63
C GLY A 867 47.18 -19.50 18.75
N GLY A 868 48.32 -20.01 19.24
CA GLY A 868 49.66 -19.81 18.66
C GLY A 868 49.87 -20.21 17.19
N THR A 869 48.93 -20.92 16.57
CA THR A 869 48.99 -21.30 15.14
C THR A 869 48.17 -20.38 14.23
N PHE A 870 47.45 -19.40 14.78
CA PHE A 870 46.61 -18.48 14.02
C PHE A 870 47.44 -17.41 13.33
N SER A 871 47.16 -17.13 12.05
CA SER A 871 47.95 -16.18 11.24
C SER A 871 47.23 -14.88 10.88
N GLY A 872 45.97 -14.70 11.32
CA GLY A 872 45.20 -13.47 11.11
C GLY A 872 45.00 -12.70 12.41
N ASP A 873 44.33 -11.55 12.33
CA ASP A 873 44.09 -10.66 13.47
C ASP A 873 43.07 -11.27 14.47
N GLN A 874 43.47 -11.42 15.74
CA GLN A 874 42.65 -11.96 16.82
C GLN A 874 42.18 -10.85 17.77
N GLY A 875 40.87 -10.66 17.88
CA GLY A 875 40.28 -9.94 19.01
C GLY A 875 39.99 -10.91 20.15
N LEU A 876 40.50 -10.68 21.36
CA LEU A 876 40.25 -11.53 22.51
C LEU A 876 39.88 -10.69 23.73
N LYS A 877 38.65 -10.86 24.22
CA LYS A 877 38.15 -10.13 25.39
C LYS A 877 37.78 -11.11 26.48
N VAL A 878 38.46 -11.04 27.61
CA VAL A 878 38.25 -11.92 28.76
C VAL A 878 37.76 -11.10 29.95
N THR A 879 36.58 -11.46 30.47
CA THR A 879 36.06 -10.92 31.73
C THR A 879 36.00 -12.03 32.77
N SER A 880 36.67 -11.82 33.90
CA SER A 880 36.78 -12.76 35.01
C SER A 880 36.55 -12.13 36.38
N SER A 881 36.22 -12.95 37.38
CA SER A 881 36.22 -12.63 38.81
C SER A 881 36.88 -13.74 39.62
N SER A 882 37.89 -14.40 39.02
CA SER A 882 38.67 -15.47 39.64
C SER A 882 39.57 -14.93 40.75
N THR A 883 39.65 -15.68 41.86
CA THR A 883 40.58 -15.41 42.97
C THR A 883 41.75 -16.39 43.02
N THR A 884 41.69 -17.52 42.29
CA THR A 884 42.67 -18.63 42.40
C THR A 884 43.03 -19.30 41.08
N ASN A 885 42.23 -19.12 40.03
CA ASN A 885 42.40 -19.79 38.75
C ASN A 885 43.08 -18.87 37.73
N ALA A 886 43.95 -19.46 36.92
CA ALA A 886 44.75 -18.77 35.93
C ALA A 886 43.95 -18.31 34.70
N ILE A 887 44.48 -17.29 34.03
CA ILE A 887 44.06 -16.79 32.72
C ILE A 887 45.30 -16.88 31.82
N ASP A 888 45.35 -17.90 30.97
CA ASP A 888 46.48 -18.20 30.10
C ASP A 888 46.08 -17.99 28.64
N LEU A 889 46.59 -16.93 28.01
CA LEU A 889 46.21 -16.51 26.67
C LEU A 889 47.45 -16.52 25.78
N LEU A 890 47.43 -17.34 24.73
CA LEU A 890 48.41 -17.36 23.66
C LEU A 890 47.68 -17.01 22.36
N THR A 891 48.07 -15.95 21.66
CA THR A 891 47.56 -15.63 20.31
C THR A 891 48.63 -15.85 19.24
N GLY A 892 48.40 -15.36 18.02
CA GLY A 892 49.05 -15.83 16.81
C GLY A 892 50.15 -14.90 16.30
N SER A 893 50.32 -14.84 14.98
CA SER A 893 51.24 -13.89 14.33
C SER A 893 50.51 -12.67 13.70
N GLY A 894 49.26 -12.44 14.10
CA GLY A 894 48.41 -11.37 13.57
C GLY A 894 48.52 -10.09 14.38
N ASN A 895 47.82 -9.02 13.98
CA ASN A 895 47.72 -7.83 14.84
C ASN A 895 46.63 -8.06 15.89
N ASP A 896 47.03 -8.56 17.05
CA ASP A 896 46.09 -9.07 18.02
C ASP A 896 45.66 -7.99 19.03
N THR A 897 44.37 -7.95 19.35
CA THR A 897 43.81 -7.04 20.36
C THR A 897 43.27 -7.86 21.53
N ILE A 898 43.99 -7.83 22.66
CA ILE A 898 43.70 -8.61 23.85
C ILE A 898 43.29 -7.70 24.99
N ALA A 899 42.12 -7.94 25.59
CA ALA A 899 41.61 -7.22 26.73
C ALA A 899 41.22 -8.18 27.86
N VAL A 900 41.95 -8.13 28.98
CA VAL A 900 41.68 -8.93 30.18
C VAL A 900 41.15 -8.02 31.28
N THR A 901 40.01 -8.36 31.87
CA THR A 901 39.48 -7.71 33.07
C THR A 901 39.21 -8.76 34.13
N ASN A 902 40.00 -8.78 35.20
CA ASN A 902 39.71 -9.57 36.40
C ASN A 902 39.28 -8.67 37.56
N SER A 903 38.02 -8.79 37.98
CA SER A 903 37.42 -7.86 38.95
C SER A 903 37.66 -8.21 40.41
N ALA A 904 38.30 -9.36 40.70
CA ALA A 904 38.54 -9.85 42.05
C ALA A 904 40.04 -9.89 42.39
N ALA A 905 40.38 -9.74 43.67
CA ALA A 905 41.76 -9.87 44.14
C ALA A 905 42.26 -11.32 43.96
N MET A 906 43.42 -11.47 43.32
CA MET A 906 43.99 -12.79 43.00
C MET A 906 44.95 -13.25 44.10
N THR A 907 44.69 -14.45 44.62
CA THR A 907 45.43 -15.16 45.70
C THR A 907 46.13 -16.42 45.23
N ALA A 908 45.95 -16.79 43.96
CA ALA A 908 46.66 -17.80 43.20
C ALA A 908 46.20 -17.70 41.73
N GLY A 909 46.92 -18.36 40.82
CA GLY A 909 46.58 -18.42 39.40
C GLY A 909 47.00 -17.14 38.67
N ASN A 910 47.89 -17.27 37.69
CA ASN A 910 48.52 -16.12 37.05
C ASN A 910 47.66 -15.60 35.90
N ILE A 911 47.90 -14.35 35.48
CA ILE A 911 47.45 -13.85 34.19
C ILE A 911 48.65 -13.88 33.26
N THR A 912 48.67 -14.82 32.33
CA THR A 912 49.73 -14.92 31.32
C THR A 912 49.14 -14.58 29.96
N VAL A 913 49.74 -13.61 29.28
CA VAL A 913 49.39 -13.23 27.90
C VAL A 913 50.64 -13.29 27.05
N ASP A 914 50.59 -14.07 25.99
CA ASP A 914 51.57 -14.08 24.92
C ASP A 914 50.82 -13.74 23.62
N ALA A 915 51.04 -12.52 23.12
CA ALA A 915 50.38 -12.03 21.92
C ALA A 915 51.06 -12.50 20.62
N GLY A 916 52.18 -13.22 20.71
CA GLY A 916 52.94 -13.70 19.55
C GLY A 916 53.60 -12.57 18.76
N GLU A 917 53.66 -12.68 17.43
CA GLU A 917 54.24 -11.63 16.55
C GLU A 917 53.12 -10.72 16.02
N GLY A 918 53.45 -9.50 15.57
CA GLY A 918 52.49 -8.55 14.99
C GLY A 918 52.41 -7.24 15.77
N ASN A 919 51.61 -6.27 15.31
CA ASN A 919 51.38 -5.04 16.07
C ASN A 919 50.24 -5.29 17.07
N ASN A 920 50.59 -5.64 18.30
CA ASN A 920 49.66 -6.13 19.29
C ASN A 920 49.17 -5.04 20.24
N SER A 921 47.91 -5.13 20.67
CA SER A 921 47.33 -4.26 21.68
C SER A 921 46.85 -5.09 22.87
N VAL A 922 47.58 -5.03 23.98
CA VAL A 922 47.27 -5.79 25.20
C VAL A 922 46.83 -4.84 26.31
N THR A 923 45.62 -5.03 26.83
CA THR A 923 45.10 -4.31 27.99
C THR A 923 44.76 -5.28 29.10
N VAL A 924 45.35 -5.10 30.29
CA VAL A 924 45.05 -5.89 31.48
C VAL A 924 44.58 -4.97 32.59
N THR A 925 43.37 -5.23 33.09
CA THR A 925 42.83 -4.61 34.29
C THR A 925 42.61 -5.68 35.36
N ALA A 926 43.33 -5.57 36.47
CA ALA A 926 43.24 -6.48 37.60
C ALA A 926 42.95 -5.70 38.91
N ASP A 927 42.37 -6.38 39.89
CA ASP A 927 42.26 -5.85 41.25
C ASP A 927 43.62 -5.92 41.98
N ALA A 928 43.67 -6.37 43.24
CA ALA A 928 44.94 -6.59 43.94
C ALA A 928 45.53 -7.97 43.61
N LEU A 929 46.82 -8.01 43.28
CA LEU A 929 47.59 -9.24 43.11
C LEU A 929 48.28 -9.59 44.44
N THR A 930 47.75 -10.56 45.17
CA THR A 930 48.34 -10.92 46.48
C THR A 930 49.52 -11.89 46.34
N THR A 931 49.40 -12.93 45.51
CA THR A 931 50.49 -13.88 45.19
C THR A 931 50.47 -14.35 43.74
N ALA A 932 49.61 -13.78 42.90
CA ALA A 932 49.46 -14.15 41.50
C ALA A 932 50.23 -13.18 40.63
N ASP A 933 50.85 -13.70 39.58
CA ASP A 933 51.68 -12.90 38.69
C ASP A 933 50.88 -12.45 37.45
N ILE A 934 51.27 -11.32 36.87
CA ILE A 934 50.92 -10.94 35.49
C ILE A 934 52.19 -11.05 34.66
N SER A 935 52.15 -11.85 33.59
CA SER A 935 53.25 -11.98 32.62
C SER A 935 52.72 -11.66 31.22
N LEU A 936 53.25 -10.62 30.58
CA LEU A 936 52.83 -10.15 29.27
C LEU A 936 53.99 -10.21 28.28
N VAL A 937 53.79 -10.87 27.15
CA VAL A 937 54.74 -10.95 26.04
C VAL A 937 54.01 -10.51 24.76
N THR A 938 54.58 -9.60 23.98
CA THR A 938 53.97 -9.15 22.69
C THR A 938 54.85 -9.32 21.46
N GLY A 939 56.08 -9.81 21.63
CA GLY A 939 56.90 -10.40 20.56
C GLY A 939 57.63 -9.39 19.66
N THR A 940 57.20 -9.25 18.41
CA THR A 940 57.83 -8.31 17.46
C THR A 940 56.77 -7.54 16.71
N GLY A 941 56.95 -6.24 16.51
CA GLY A 941 55.96 -5.35 15.92
C GLY A 941 55.92 -4.04 16.69
N THR A 942 55.04 -3.11 16.33
CA THR A 942 54.79 -1.91 17.14
C THR A 942 53.65 -2.21 18.10
N ASP A 943 53.99 -2.48 19.35
CA ASP A 943 53.05 -2.97 20.35
C ASP A 943 52.53 -1.87 21.28
N THR A 944 51.35 -2.10 21.84
CA THR A 944 50.74 -1.25 22.87
C THR A 944 50.31 -2.11 24.05
N VAL A 945 50.96 -1.94 25.20
CA VAL A 945 50.63 -2.61 26.46
C VAL A 945 50.08 -1.61 27.45
N THR A 946 48.90 -1.87 28.01
CA THR A 946 48.31 -1.08 29.09
C THR A 946 47.95 -1.99 30.27
N VAL A 947 48.53 -1.73 31.44
CA VAL A 947 48.25 -2.48 32.66
C VAL A 947 47.71 -1.56 33.75
N SER A 948 46.60 -1.96 34.37
CA SER A 948 46.01 -1.30 35.53
C SER A 948 45.77 -2.33 36.62
N ALA A 949 46.54 -2.26 37.71
CA ALA A 949 46.39 -3.13 38.87
C ALA A 949 46.17 -2.29 40.14
N LYS A 950 45.33 -2.76 41.07
CA LYS A 950 45.13 -2.03 42.34
C LYS A 950 46.29 -2.21 43.31
N GLY A 951 47.19 -3.17 43.16
CA GLY A 951 48.38 -3.32 44.00
C GLY A 951 49.07 -4.67 43.84
N LEU A 952 50.34 -4.76 44.24
CA LEU A 952 51.19 -5.94 44.12
C LEU A 952 51.70 -6.33 45.52
N THR A 953 51.12 -7.36 46.14
CA THR A 953 51.59 -7.79 47.48
C THR A 953 52.84 -8.66 47.36
N SER A 954 52.73 -9.85 46.76
CA SER A 954 53.85 -10.78 46.54
C SER A 954 53.93 -11.33 45.12
N GLY A 955 52.95 -11.04 44.25
CA GLY A 955 52.99 -11.45 42.85
C GLY A 955 53.72 -10.41 42.00
N ASP A 956 54.30 -10.90 40.91
CA ASP A 956 55.13 -10.11 40.00
C ASP A 956 54.33 -9.58 38.80
N LEU A 957 54.76 -8.47 38.23
CA LEU A 957 54.25 -7.92 36.96
C LEU A 957 55.42 -7.83 35.98
N ASP A 958 55.45 -8.74 35.02
CA ASP A 958 56.50 -8.84 34.02
C ASP A 958 55.94 -8.50 32.63
N ILE A 959 56.60 -7.56 31.94
CA ILE A 959 56.22 -7.11 30.60
C ILE A 959 57.43 -7.21 29.66
N SER A 960 57.25 -7.88 28.52
CA SER A 960 58.26 -8.03 27.48
C SER A 960 57.65 -7.73 26.11
N THR A 961 58.01 -6.62 25.46
CA THR A 961 57.43 -6.27 24.15
C THR A 961 58.29 -6.64 22.94
N GLY A 962 59.61 -6.76 23.13
CA GLY A 962 60.51 -7.32 22.13
C GLY A 962 60.90 -6.31 21.04
N ALA A 963 60.94 -6.68 19.75
CA ALA A 963 61.48 -5.76 18.73
C ALA A 963 60.37 -4.89 18.13
N GLY A 964 60.49 -3.56 18.20
CA GLY A 964 59.35 -2.69 17.97
C GLY A 964 59.56 -1.22 18.25
N ASN A 965 58.54 -0.40 18.04
CA ASN A 965 58.48 0.92 18.69
C ASN A 965 57.27 0.88 19.61
N ASP A 966 57.47 0.42 20.83
CA ASP A 966 56.41 -0.04 21.69
C ASP A 966 55.92 1.05 22.63
N THR A 967 54.65 0.95 23.04
CA THR A 967 54.04 1.86 23.99
C THR A 967 53.54 1.08 25.20
N ILE A 968 54.17 1.29 26.36
CA ILE A 968 53.87 0.59 27.60
C ILE A 968 53.35 1.61 28.63
N SER A 969 52.13 1.39 29.12
CA SER A 969 51.48 2.25 30.12
C SER A 969 51.06 1.44 31.34
N ILE A 970 51.64 1.75 32.49
CA ILE A 970 51.45 0.98 33.72
C ILE A 970 50.87 1.88 34.80
N THR A 971 49.74 1.47 35.37
CA THR A 971 49.09 2.11 36.52
C THR A 971 49.01 1.11 37.67
N VAL A 972 49.70 1.39 38.77
CA VAL A 972 49.57 0.61 40.02
C VAL A 972 49.04 1.55 41.11
N ALA A 973 47.83 1.31 41.62
CA ALA A 973 47.12 2.30 42.45
C ALA A 973 47.40 2.23 43.96
N ASN A 974 47.94 1.12 44.48
CA ASN A 974 48.35 0.93 45.89
C ASN A 974 49.76 0.32 45.96
N THR A 975 50.21 -0.07 47.17
CA THR A 975 51.59 -0.46 47.48
C THR A 975 52.10 -1.72 46.75
N ILE A 976 53.37 -1.71 46.31
CA ILE A 976 54.17 -2.89 45.91
C ILE A 976 54.93 -3.38 47.15
N THR A 977 54.54 -4.51 47.74
CA THR A 977 55.07 -4.91 49.06
C THR A 977 56.34 -5.76 48.94
N THR A 978 56.26 -6.94 48.33
CA THR A 978 57.37 -7.88 48.11
C THR A 978 57.46 -8.41 46.68
N GLY A 979 56.44 -8.18 45.83
CA GLY A 979 56.51 -8.51 44.40
C GLY A 979 57.36 -7.51 43.61
N THR A 980 57.73 -7.85 42.38
CA THR A 980 58.50 -7.00 41.47
C THR A 980 57.70 -6.56 40.25
N LEU A 981 58.06 -5.41 39.69
CA LEU A 981 57.58 -4.93 38.40
C LEU A 981 58.76 -4.86 37.44
N THR A 982 58.78 -5.71 36.41
CA THR A 982 59.83 -5.74 35.40
C THR A 982 59.29 -5.35 34.03
N VAL A 983 60.05 -4.52 33.30
CA VAL A 983 59.73 -4.11 31.93
C VAL A 983 60.96 -4.32 31.06
N ASN A 984 60.83 -5.16 30.04
CA ASN A 984 61.76 -5.23 28.92
C ASN A 984 61.02 -4.73 27.66
N ALA A 985 61.33 -3.51 27.23
CA ALA A 985 60.72 -2.96 26.02
C ALA A 985 61.36 -3.54 24.74
N GLY A 986 62.53 -4.14 24.85
CA GLY A 986 63.27 -4.72 23.74
C GLY A 986 63.82 -3.67 22.79
N ALA A 987 63.90 -3.99 21.49
CA ALA A 987 64.68 -3.20 20.54
C ALA A 987 63.83 -2.20 19.75
N GLY A 988 64.14 -0.90 19.90
CA GLY A 988 63.66 0.18 19.05
C GLY A 988 63.43 1.48 19.82
N THR A 989 62.43 2.28 19.44
CA THR A 989 62.13 3.54 20.14
C THR A 989 60.90 3.35 21.01
N ASP A 990 61.12 2.93 22.24
CA ASP A 990 60.03 2.54 23.12
C ASP A 990 59.60 3.65 24.07
N SER A 991 58.31 3.68 24.40
CA SER A 991 57.72 4.63 25.34
C SER A 991 57.13 3.92 26.55
N ILE A 992 57.75 4.11 27.70
CA ILE A 992 57.33 3.51 28.97
C ILE A 992 56.77 4.61 29.88
N THR A 993 55.54 4.45 30.36
CA THR A 993 54.89 5.41 31.25
C THR A 993 54.42 4.72 32.53
N PHE A 994 54.91 5.21 33.67
CA PHE A 994 54.46 4.77 34.99
C PHE A 994 53.56 5.83 35.65
N THR A 995 52.43 5.39 36.20
CA THR A 995 51.55 6.21 37.04
C THR A 995 51.14 5.47 38.31
N GLY A 996 50.98 6.20 39.41
CA GLY A 996 50.49 5.63 40.68
C GLY A 996 51.52 4.89 41.55
N VAL A 997 52.72 4.58 41.04
CA VAL A 997 53.79 3.91 41.81
C VAL A 997 54.22 4.79 43.01
N ASP A 998 54.03 4.29 44.23
CA ASP A 998 54.40 5.00 45.47
C ASP A 998 55.93 5.13 45.59
N ALA A 999 56.40 6.18 46.25
CA ALA A 999 57.83 6.46 46.42
C ALA A 999 58.56 5.37 47.22
N ALA A 1000 57.86 4.69 48.14
CA ALA A 1000 58.41 3.61 48.94
C ALA A 1000 58.70 2.33 48.14
N ASP A 1001 58.08 2.19 46.97
CA ASP A 1001 57.93 0.93 46.23
C ASP A 1001 58.76 0.88 44.95
N ARG A 1002 59.45 1.98 44.64
CA ARG A 1002 60.24 2.15 43.42
C ARG A 1002 61.42 1.18 43.32
N ASP A 1003 61.93 0.72 44.46
CA ASP A 1003 63.04 -0.24 44.54
C ASP A 1003 62.65 -1.62 43.99
N ASN A 1004 61.35 -1.89 43.85
CA ASN A 1004 60.81 -3.12 43.28
C ASN A 1004 60.52 -3.01 41.77
N VAL A 1005 60.83 -1.87 41.16
CA VAL A 1005 60.62 -1.61 39.73
C VAL A 1005 61.95 -1.66 38.99
N SER A 1006 62.04 -2.51 37.96
CA SER A 1006 63.21 -2.68 37.11
C SER A 1006 62.83 -2.54 35.64
N ILE A 1007 63.61 -1.77 34.88
CA ILE A 1007 63.54 -1.70 33.42
C ILE A 1007 64.82 -2.32 32.86
N THR A 1008 64.67 -3.41 32.12
CA THR A 1008 65.77 -4.13 31.47
C THR A 1008 66.07 -3.54 30.10
N ILE A 1009 67.35 -3.26 29.85
CA ILE A 1009 67.88 -2.67 28.62
C ILE A 1009 69.12 -3.47 28.21
N SER A 1010 68.92 -4.44 27.34
CA SER A 1010 69.97 -5.30 26.81
C SER A 1010 70.81 -4.57 25.76
N ALA A 1011 71.97 -5.13 25.41
CA ALA A 1011 72.87 -4.54 24.43
C ALA A 1011 72.18 -4.38 23.06
N GLY A 1012 72.16 -3.16 22.53
CA GLY A 1012 71.58 -2.84 21.23
C GLY A 1012 70.04 -2.66 21.20
N GLU A 1013 69.36 -2.74 22.34
CA GLU A 1013 67.92 -2.51 22.46
C GLU A 1013 67.58 -1.00 22.37
N SER A 1014 68.23 -0.17 23.20
CA SER A 1014 67.99 1.27 23.28
C SER A 1014 69.14 2.09 22.67
N THR A 1015 69.24 2.15 21.34
CA THR A 1015 70.37 2.79 20.61
C THR A 1015 70.37 4.33 20.68
N LEU A 1016 71.46 4.99 20.25
CA LEU A 1016 71.54 6.46 20.21
C LEU A 1016 70.48 7.14 19.32
N THR A 1017 69.97 6.45 18.30
CA THR A 1017 68.98 7.00 17.35
C THR A 1017 67.56 6.49 17.56
N GLY A 1018 67.40 5.32 18.16
CA GLY A 1018 66.14 4.78 18.65
C GLY A 1018 66.34 4.41 20.10
N TYR A 1019 66.15 5.39 20.98
CA TYR A 1019 66.35 5.30 22.42
C TYR A 1019 65.01 5.23 23.13
N ASP A 1020 64.99 4.60 24.29
CA ASP A 1020 63.79 4.48 25.11
C ASP A 1020 63.45 5.77 25.82
N ILE A 1021 62.15 6.00 25.98
CA ILE A 1021 61.56 7.18 26.59
C ILE A 1021 60.74 6.75 27.81
N ILE A 1022 61.25 7.06 29.00
CA ILE A 1022 60.59 6.71 30.26
C ILE A 1022 59.98 7.96 30.90
N THR A 1023 58.67 7.92 31.14
CA THR A 1023 57.90 8.95 31.82
C THR A 1023 57.41 8.43 33.17
N GLY A 1024 57.49 9.26 34.22
CA GLY A 1024 57.12 8.85 35.58
C GLY A 1024 58.23 8.11 36.34
N TYR A 1025 59.46 8.12 35.82
CA TYR A 1025 60.62 7.56 36.50
C TYR A 1025 60.83 8.21 37.86
N GLY A 1026 60.91 7.38 38.89
CA GLY A 1026 60.87 7.82 40.28
C GLY A 1026 62.23 7.83 40.98
N VAL A 1027 62.63 8.99 41.50
CA VAL A 1027 63.84 9.17 42.35
C VAL A 1027 63.46 9.47 43.80
N THR A 1028 64.19 8.93 44.79
CA THR A 1028 63.88 9.12 46.22
C THR A 1028 65.13 9.59 46.98
N ASN A 1029 65.07 10.76 47.62
CA ASN A 1029 66.24 11.47 48.16
C ASN A 1029 66.46 11.25 49.67
N THR A 1030 66.28 10.01 50.15
CA THR A 1030 66.41 9.68 51.58
C THR A 1030 67.24 8.41 51.80
N GLY A 1031 68.56 8.52 51.65
CA GLY A 1031 69.63 7.80 52.39
C GLY A 1031 69.68 6.26 52.44
N THR A 1032 68.63 5.52 52.09
CA THR A 1032 68.58 4.05 52.14
C THR A 1032 67.64 3.38 51.13
N ASN A 1033 66.83 4.13 50.36
CA ASN A 1033 65.96 3.58 49.32
C ASN A 1033 66.39 4.10 47.95
N ILE A 1034 66.49 3.17 46.99
CA ILE A 1034 67.29 3.31 45.78
C ILE A 1034 66.49 3.80 44.54
N GLY A 1035 65.17 3.96 44.53
CA GLY A 1035 64.46 4.46 43.34
C GLY A 1035 64.37 3.43 42.21
N MET A 1036 63.70 3.78 41.10
CA MET A 1036 63.47 2.83 39.99
C MET A 1036 64.79 2.40 39.36
N THR A 1037 64.90 1.13 38.99
CA THR A 1037 66.17 0.57 38.51
C THR A 1037 66.22 0.48 36.98
N LEU A 1038 67.33 0.94 36.38
CA LEU A 1038 67.69 0.60 35.00
C LEU A 1038 68.72 -0.54 35.04
N ASP A 1039 68.41 -1.66 34.41
CA ASP A 1039 69.24 -2.86 34.33
C ASP A 1039 69.87 -2.98 32.95
N PHE A 1040 71.19 -2.82 32.88
CA PHE A 1040 71.93 -2.92 31.62
C PHE A 1040 72.63 -4.28 31.53
N ASP A 1041 72.92 -4.73 30.31
CA ASP A 1041 73.77 -5.91 30.10
C ASP A 1041 75.19 -5.68 30.64
N GLY A 1042 75.78 -6.72 31.25
CA GLY A 1042 77.10 -6.59 31.88
C GLY A 1042 77.08 -5.73 33.15
N SER A 1043 78.24 -5.23 33.59
CA SER A 1043 78.29 -4.36 34.78
C SER A 1043 77.81 -2.96 34.39
N ALA A 1044 77.10 -2.24 35.26
CA ALA A 1044 76.73 -0.84 34.99
C ALA A 1044 77.61 0.12 35.84
N ASP A 1045 78.91 0.08 35.57
CA ASP A 1045 79.94 0.76 36.35
C ASP A 1045 79.84 2.28 36.21
N LYS A 1046 79.92 3.02 37.32
CA LYS A 1046 80.02 4.49 37.24
C LYS A 1046 81.28 4.88 36.46
N ALA A 1047 81.15 5.74 35.46
CA ALA A 1047 82.32 6.27 34.75
C ALA A 1047 83.27 6.99 35.73
N ALA A 1048 84.57 6.80 35.52
CA ALA A 1048 85.61 7.40 36.37
C ALA A 1048 85.52 8.94 36.37
N ASP A 1049 85.79 9.56 37.52
CA ASP A 1049 85.73 11.02 37.65
C ASP A 1049 86.75 11.70 36.71
N VAL A 1050 86.28 12.71 35.99
CA VAL A 1050 87.08 13.56 35.10
C VAL A 1050 86.91 15.02 35.53
N LEU A 1051 88.00 15.60 36.05
CA LEU A 1051 88.01 16.96 36.58
C LEU A 1051 87.85 18.06 35.51
N ALA A 1052 88.38 17.84 34.29
CA ALA A 1052 88.20 18.70 33.11
C ALA A 1052 88.79 18.02 31.85
N GLY A 1053 87.94 17.44 30.99
CA GLY A 1053 88.31 16.80 29.73
C GLY A 1053 88.04 17.68 28.51
N ALA A 1054 88.89 17.59 27.48
CA ALA A 1054 88.67 18.27 26.21
C ALA A 1054 87.69 17.48 25.32
N VAL A 1055 86.78 18.17 24.64
CA VAL A 1055 85.89 17.56 23.64
C VAL A 1055 86.55 17.68 22.25
N ALA A 1056 86.69 16.57 21.53
CA ALA A 1056 87.31 16.57 20.21
C ALA A 1056 86.55 17.52 19.25
N GLY A 1057 87.30 18.32 18.48
CA GLY A 1057 86.73 19.32 17.57
C GLY A 1057 86.46 20.70 18.19
N TYR A 1058 86.62 20.84 19.51
CA TYR A 1058 86.51 22.12 20.24
C TYR A 1058 87.82 22.45 20.95
N ASN A 1059 88.13 23.75 21.11
CA ASN A 1059 89.21 24.16 22.01
C ASN A 1059 88.71 24.23 23.47
N SER A 1060 89.64 24.23 24.43
CA SER A 1060 89.31 24.17 25.86
C SER A 1060 88.54 25.38 26.41
N ALA A 1061 88.42 26.49 25.67
CA ALA A 1061 87.54 27.61 26.04
C ALA A 1061 86.14 27.47 25.43
N GLU A 1062 86.02 26.77 24.30
CA GLU A 1062 84.75 26.53 23.60
C GLU A 1062 83.92 25.45 24.30
N LEU A 1063 84.55 24.32 24.63
CA LEU A 1063 83.85 23.22 25.28
C LEU A 1063 84.80 22.29 26.05
N THR A 1064 84.48 22.05 27.32
CA THR A 1064 85.07 21.01 28.16
C THR A 1064 83.97 20.22 28.85
N TYR A 1065 84.28 18.99 29.26
CA TYR A 1065 83.36 18.15 30.02
C TYR A 1065 83.95 17.78 31.39
N THR A 1066 83.09 17.54 32.36
CA THR A 1066 83.45 16.92 33.64
C THR A 1066 82.56 15.73 33.90
N ILE A 1067 83.13 14.68 34.49
CA ILE A 1067 82.37 13.53 35.03
C ILE A 1067 82.60 13.56 36.53
N ALA A 1068 81.54 13.72 37.31
CA ALA A 1068 81.61 13.69 38.77
C ALA A 1068 80.49 12.81 39.29
N SER A 1069 80.84 11.71 39.97
CA SER A 1069 79.85 10.74 40.49
C SER A 1069 78.89 10.25 39.40
N GLY A 1070 79.39 9.98 38.19
CA GLY A 1070 78.58 9.54 37.04
C GLY A 1070 77.79 10.64 36.33
N LEU A 1071 77.79 11.89 36.80
CA LEU A 1071 77.14 13.02 36.11
C LEU A 1071 78.11 13.66 35.10
N LEU A 1072 77.78 13.57 33.81
CA LEU A 1072 78.47 14.24 32.71
C LEU A 1072 77.91 15.66 32.52
N THR A 1073 78.74 16.66 32.79
CA THR A 1073 78.39 18.08 32.60
C THR A 1073 79.31 18.78 31.61
N PHE A 1074 78.76 19.73 30.86
CA PHE A 1074 79.49 20.49 29.84
C PHE A 1074 79.65 21.95 30.27
N THR A 1075 80.86 22.49 30.11
CA THR A 1075 81.17 23.89 30.42
C THR A 1075 81.95 24.53 29.27
N GLY A 1076 81.82 25.85 29.09
CA GLY A 1076 82.39 26.59 27.97
C GLY A 1076 81.35 27.37 27.18
N THR A 1077 81.78 28.15 26.19
CA THR A 1077 80.89 29.05 25.43
C THR A 1077 79.90 28.30 24.52
N SER A 1078 80.20 27.06 24.12
CA SER A 1078 79.34 26.23 23.27
C SER A 1078 78.38 25.32 24.06
N ALA A 1079 78.54 25.21 25.38
CA ALA A 1079 77.84 24.21 26.20
C ALA A 1079 76.30 24.36 26.22
N SER A 1080 75.78 25.59 26.23
CA SER A 1080 74.34 25.86 26.24
C SER A 1080 73.64 25.64 24.89
N GLY A 1081 74.42 25.53 23.80
CA GLY A 1081 73.90 25.34 22.45
C GLY A 1081 73.83 23.88 22.00
N LEU A 1082 74.31 22.94 22.83
CA LEU A 1082 74.32 21.52 22.50
C LEU A 1082 72.91 20.92 22.57
N THR A 1083 72.48 20.26 21.50
CA THR A 1083 71.27 19.43 21.49
C THR A 1083 71.48 18.14 22.30
N ALA A 1084 70.40 17.45 22.67
CA ALA A 1084 70.50 16.16 23.37
C ALA A 1084 71.31 15.13 22.57
N ALA A 1085 71.06 15.02 21.26
CA ALA A 1085 71.81 14.16 20.36
C ALA A 1085 73.32 14.50 20.35
N GLN A 1086 73.67 15.79 20.26
CA GLN A 1086 75.07 16.20 20.32
C GLN A 1086 75.75 15.84 21.64
N LYS A 1087 75.01 15.89 22.76
CA LYS A 1087 75.53 15.47 24.07
C LYS A 1087 75.72 13.95 24.15
N ALA A 1088 74.81 13.17 23.58
CA ALA A 1088 74.94 11.71 23.48
C ALA A 1088 76.13 11.30 22.60
N ASP A 1089 76.31 11.94 21.44
CA ASP A 1089 77.47 11.73 20.56
C ASP A 1089 78.79 12.02 21.28
N ILE A 1090 78.82 13.08 22.09
CA ILE A 1090 79.99 13.40 22.90
C ILE A 1090 80.17 12.36 24.02
N ALA A 1091 79.10 11.91 24.68
CA ALA A 1091 79.17 10.88 25.71
C ALA A 1091 79.78 9.57 25.16
N GLN A 1092 79.34 9.12 23.99
CA GLN A 1092 79.93 7.98 23.27
C GLN A 1092 81.42 8.15 22.99
N LEU A 1093 81.87 9.37 22.66
CA LEU A 1093 83.28 9.61 22.37
C LEU A 1093 84.16 9.64 23.63
N VAL A 1094 83.64 10.12 24.77
CA VAL A 1094 84.45 10.39 25.96
C VAL A 1094 84.36 9.28 27.02
N VAL A 1095 83.25 8.52 27.05
CA VAL A 1095 83.05 7.39 27.95
C VAL A 1095 83.49 6.12 27.24
N THR A 1096 84.78 5.79 27.35
CA THR A 1096 85.42 4.70 26.56
C THR A 1096 85.71 3.43 27.35
N ALA A 1097 85.56 3.46 28.67
CA ALA A 1097 85.69 2.27 29.49
C ALA A 1097 84.45 1.39 29.28
N ALA A 1098 84.65 0.12 28.94
CA ALA A 1098 83.54 -0.82 28.82
C ALA A 1098 82.72 -0.84 30.11
N ASN A 1099 81.41 -1.02 29.99
CA ASN A 1099 80.47 -1.07 31.10
C ASN A 1099 80.27 0.27 31.84
N ALA A 1100 80.83 1.37 31.33
CA ALA A 1100 80.75 2.67 32.01
C ALA A 1100 79.47 3.43 31.68
N THR A 1101 78.77 3.88 32.73
CA THR A 1101 77.51 4.64 32.64
C THR A 1101 77.71 6.09 33.08
N VAL A 1102 77.06 7.02 32.38
CA VAL A 1102 76.93 8.43 32.77
C VAL A 1102 75.51 8.94 32.60
N VAL A 1103 75.16 10.02 33.30
CA VAL A 1103 73.93 10.78 33.09
C VAL A 1103 74.26 12.21 32.68
N PHE A 1104 73.50 12.77 31.75
CA PHE A 1104 73.58 14.19 31.40
C PHE A 1104 72.18 14.80 31.26
N THR A 1105 72.10 16.14 31.28
CA THR A 1105 70.84 16.87 31.11
C THR A 1105 70.69 17.47 29.72
N ALA A 1106 69.48 17.48 29.19
CA ALA A 1106 69.10 18.32 28.06
C ALA A 1106 67.67 18.84 28.25
N GLY A 1107 67.53 20.15 28.45
CA GLY A 1107 66.26 20.75 28.83
C GLY A 1107 65.85 20.37 30.26
N SER A 1108 64.60 19.93 30.45
CA SER A 1108 64.04 19.43 31.72
C SER A 1108 64.22 17.93 31.93
N ASP A 1109 64.81 17.23 30.95
CA ASP A 1109 64.91 15.78 30.91
C ASP A 1109 66.35 15.32 31.19
N SER A 1110 66.48 14.14 31.79
CA SER A 1110 67.75 13.47 32.02
C SER A 1110 67.97 12.36 30.99
N TRP A 1111 69.23 12.12 30.65
CA TRP A 1111 69.63 11.13 29.65
C TRP A 1111 70.71 10.23 30.25
N VAL A 1112 70.49 8.93 30.19
CA VAL A 1112 71.43 7.91 30.69
C VAL A 1112 72.14 7.30 29.50
N PHE A 1113 73.47 7.38 29.47
CA PHE A 1113 74.30 6.75 28.44
C PHE A 1113 75.12 5.64 29.09
N HIS A 1114 75.09 4.45 28.50
CA HIS A 1114 75.84 3.27 28.93
C HIS A 1114 76.71 2.75 27.77
N ASN A 1115 78.02 2.65 28.00
CA ASN A 1115 78.97 2.12 27.02
C ASN A 1115 79.06 0.59 27.16
N ASP A 1116 78.32 -0.12 26.32
CA ASP A 1116 78.26 -1.58 26.32
C ASP A 1116 79.30 -2.17 25.35
N ALA A 1117 79.88 -3.32 25.70
CA ALA A 1117 80.79 -4.06 24.83
C ALA A 1117 80.14 -4.56 23.51
N ALA A 1118 78.81 -4.72 23.48
CA ALA A 1118 78.06 -5.22 22.33
C ALA A 1118 77.20 -4.15 21.61
N GLY A 1119 77.09 -2.93 22.16
CA GLY A 1119 76.44 -1.79 21.52
C GLY A 1119 75.84 -0.81 22.53
N ASP A 1120 76.25 0.46 22.47
CA ASP A 1120 75.90 1.49 23.45
C ASP A 1120 74.38 1.74 23.59
N SER A 1121 73.96 1.98 24.84
CA SER A 1121 72.56 2.27 25.19
C SER A 1121 72.39 3.73 25.62
N LEU A 1122 71.31 4.36 25.16
CA LEU A 1122 70.89 5.70 25.52
C LEU A 1122 69.44 5.66 25.97
N VAL A 1123 69.10 6.19 27.14
CA VAL A 1123 67.71 6.25 27.65
C VAL A 1123 67.35 7.67 28.04
N LYS A 1124 66.14 8.10 27.69
CA LYS A 1124 65.58 9.40 28.05
C LYS A 1124 64.62 9.28 29.23
N LEU A 1125 64.90 10.00 30.32
CA LEU A 1125 64.04 10.12 31.50
C LEU A 1125 63.32 11.48 31.48
N VAL A 1126 62.02 11.45 31.19
CA VAL A 1126 61.19 12.66 31.01
C VAL A 1126 60.87 13.30 32.36
N GLY A 1127 61.17 14.59 32.51
CA GLY A 1127 60.83 15.37 33.70
C GLY A 1127 61.65 15.05 34.96
N VAL A 1128 62.70 14.23 34.85
CA VAL A 1128 63.63 13.92 35.94
C VAL A 1128 64.81 14.89 35.89
N ALA A 1129 65.12 15.55 37.00
CA ALA A 1129 66.31 16.38 37.12
C ALA A 1129 67.55 15.50 37.34
N ALA A 1130 68.63 15.71 36.57
CA ALA A 1130 69.82 14.88 36.76
C ALA A 1130 70.53 15.24 38.05
N ALA A 1131 70.76 14.23 38.86
CA ALA A 1131 71.81 14.20 39.85
C ALA A 1131 72.67 12.95 39.57
N GLY A 1132 73.67 12.66 40.41
CA GLY A 1132 74.69 11.64 40.08
C GLY A 1132 74.12 10.24 39.87
N LEU A 1133 74.97 9.30 39.49
CA LEU A 1133 74.61 7.89 39.55
C LEU A 1133 74.82 7.37 40.96
N ASP A 1134 73.85 6.60 41.47
CA ASP A 1134 74.11 5.69 42.57
C ASP A 1134 74.32 4.26 42.06
N ALA A 1135 75.29 3.55 42.63
CA ALA A 1135 75.55 2.17 42.27
C ALA A 1135 74.76 1.33 43.24
N SER A 1136 73.86 0.50 42.72
CA SER A 1136 73.12 -0.41 43.57
C SER A 1136 74.09 -1.39 44.23
N ALA A 1137 74.13 -1.40 45.56
CA ALA A 1137 75.08 -2.20 46.34
C ALA A 1137 74.83 -3.72 46.27
N THR A 1138 73.71 -4.15 45.66
CA THR A 1138 73.21 -5.53 45.74
C THR A 1138 73.42 -6.37 44.49
N THR A 1139 73.68 -5.77 43.32
CA THR A 1139 73.70 -6.51 42.04
C THR A 1139 74.49 -5.72 40.98
N ALA A 1140 75.32 -6.42 40.19
CA ALA A 1140 76.40 -5.81 39.39
C ALA A 1140 75.95 -4.97 38.19
N ASN A 1141 74.67 -4.97 37.82
CA ASN A 1141 74.20 -4.55 36.51
C ASN A 1141 73.19 -3.37 36.56
N PHE A 1142 72.87 -2.90 37.76
CA PHE A 1142 71.80 -1.93 37.98
C PHE A 1142 72.31 -0.52 38.29
N VAL A 1143 71.68 0.48 37.68
CA VAL A 1143 71.94 1.89 37.95
C VAL A 1143 70.66 2.61 38.33
N THR A 1144 70.77 3.45 39.35
CA THR A 1144 69.71 4.38 39.77
C THR A 1144 70.19 5.82 39.63
N VAL A 1145 69.34 6.66 39.06
CA VAL A 1145 69.62 8.09 38.87
C VAL A 1145 69.09 8.85 40.09
N GLY A 1146 69.97 9.53 40.83
CA GLY A 1146 69.65 10.08 42.16
C GLY A 1146 70.18 11.47 42.42
#